data_AF-R7XV09-F1
#
_entry.id   AF-R7XV09-F1
#
_cell.length_a   1.000
_cell.length_b   1.000
_cell.length_c   1.000
_cell.angle_alpha   90.00
_cell.angle_beta   90.00
_cell.angle_gamma   90.00
#
_symmetry.space_group_name_H-M   'P 1'
#
loop_
_entity.id
_entity.type
_entity.pdbx_description
1 polymer ?
#
loop_
_entity_poly.entity_id
_entity_poly.type
_entity_poly.pdbx_seq_one_letter_code
_entity_poly.pdbx_strand_id
1 'polypeptide(L)'
;MKFALRRSSRLSVAFLVFNLDGMGGTSRSAITQANALARRGNVDVRLVSVTRSADSPHYPVDPAVGVDHLVDARGDDPRAKRPSRLVPKRWDGQFSELTDHAMAALADLDVDLVVTVTPALMAAAVQLLPAGTKVLHQEHRSSADRVGGMEPLLAFAPRVAAVALLTRSAADWLGAELGTVAPELVVMPNPLPVATQPRSDLTSRTIVTAGRIVPEKQFIHLLRAFEQVAGDLPGWRLRILGDGPLRPELIAHAAKAGLADRVELPGAVADMAPEWAQAAICAMSSKTEGFPLVAQEAMSAGVPVVTYDCPSGPRELVEHDVSGLLVGAGAKAGLAAALHSLASDPALLARLGEGALAASRRYDAEAIAAQWETLFTRLVGAEVAAPTPAAPFTREGVPVKVPAITPIEARAEALRLAIGAAEGAGEGWFVIPTHDRPAPTVVVPAPHRSAVLAALAEVPDHFSLLDPGDRGWPVRRLPARDLVAVLHNAAPNRLVLEPWPRSEGRRSFLGEDAGVEIEFWDRLPDGTLVAPRPNRWTQQVPPGTPTTQVAVAGVTVPTLQLMAAPTPFDVAFPIDAVYTWVDGDDPEWNAARVARECADARKESAGQARFRSRDELRYSLRSLHLFAPWVRQVFVVTAGQRPGWLKDDPRITLVDHRDILPADALPTFNSQAIETSLHKIAGLAEHFVYVNDDVFLGRPTRPEQFFSPGGAAAAFVGTTPIGLPGAADKPFLTAAANNRALLEEAFGVEITQVMAHSPHPQRVSVLTEIEERFPEALARTARAPFRSRSDVSLLSSLAQHYGLLTGRAFAATAGHAFVDLSNARVERQLKQLRARDHDFFCVGDHHDFAVDAEAVDAMLADFLEDYFPLAAPWELTGTGRPGRR
;
A
#
# COMPACT_ATOMS: atom_id res chain seq x y z
N MET A 1 30.53 -36.68 -24.06
CA MET A 1 30.51 -36.23 -25.47
C MET A 1 31.78 -35.43 -25.69
N LYS A 2 32.56 -35.63 -26.77
CA LYS A 2 33.74 -34.79 -27.05
C LYS A 2 33.31 -33.67 -28.02
N PHE A 3 33.31 -32.42 -27.56
CA PHE A 3 33.05 -31.26 -28.41
C PHE A 3 34.18 -31.09 -29.44
N ALA A 4 33.86 -30.70 -30.67
CA ALA A 4 34.84 -30.54 -31.76
C ALA A 4 35.74 -29.30 -31.53
N LEU A 5 37.05 -29.43 -31.79
CA LEU A 5 38.07 -28.40 -31.59
C LEU A 5 38.01 -27.24 -32.62
N ARG A 6 38.24 -26.01 -32.14
CA ARG A 6 38.17 -24.68 -32.79
C ARG A 6 38.76 -24.57 -34.21
N ARG A 7 38.05 -23.83 -35.09
CA ARG A 7 38.58 -23.24 -36.35
C ARG A 7 38.13 -21.79 -36.66
N SER A 8 37.43 -21.08 -35.78
CA SER A 8 36.84 -19.77 -36.09
C SER A 8 37.37 -18.63 -35.19
N SER A 9 37.58 -17.44 -35.78
CA SER A 9 37.85 -16.17 -35.09
C SER A 9 36.58 -15.43 -34.63
N ARG A 10 35.40 -16.03 -34.86
CA ARG A 10 34.10 -15.49 -34.43
C ARG A 10 33.78 -15.89 -32.99
N LEU A 11 33.03 -15.04 -32.31
CA LEU A 11 32.51 -15.31 -30.98
C LEU A 11 31.61 -16.56 -30.98
N SER A 12 31.79 -17.47 -30.03
CA SER A 12 30.97 -18.68 -29.89
C SER A 12 30.07 -18.60 -28.65
N VAL A 13 28.77 -18.80 -28.86
CA VAL A 13 27.72 -18.66 -27.83
C VAL A 13 26.85 -19.90 -27.78
N ALA A 14 26.57 -20.41 -26.57
CA ALA A 14 25.62 -21.49 -26.35
C ALA A 14 24.40 -21.02 -25.55
N PHE A 15 23.19 -21.32 -26.03
CA PHE A 15 21.97 -21.21 -25.25
C PHE A 15 21.70 -22.53 -24.54
N LEU A 16 21.74 -22.52 -23.21
CA LEU A 16 21.45 -23.66 -22.36
C LEU A 16 19.98 -23.65 -21.96
N VAL A 17 19.24 -24.65 -22.42
CA VAL A 17 17.81 -24.82 -22.17
C VAL A 17 17.52 -26.20 -21.60
N PHE A 18 16.47 -26.34 -20.79
CA PHE A 18 16.15 -27.62 -20.17
C PHE A 18 15.66 -28.65 -21.22
N ASN A 19 14.82 -28.20 -22.15
CA ASN A 19 14.21 -29.04 -23.19
C ASN A 19 13.85 -28.19 -24.42
N LEU A 20 14.30 -28.59 -25.61
CA LEU A 20 14.00 -27.90 -26.89
C LEU A 20 12.75 -28.42 -27.60
N ASP A 21 12.28 -29.61 -27.21
CA ASP A 21 11.30 -30.38 -27.97
C ASP A 21 9.85 -30.01 -27.65
N GLY A 22 9.61 -29.38 -26.50
CA GLY A 22 8.27 -28.96 -26.07
C GLY A 22 7.76 -27.68 -26.74
N MET A 23 6.43 -27.49 -26.72
CA MET A 23 5.72 -26.28 -27.21
C MET A 23 5.85 -25.06 -26.26
N GLY A 24 6.94 -24.96 -25.50
CA GLY A 24 7.13 -23.95 -24.47
C GLY A 24 7.61 -22.61 -25.04
N GLY A 25 7.10 -21.50 -24.49
CA GLY A 25 7.51 -20.14 -24.91
C GLY A 25 9.00 -19.85 -24.73
N THR A 26 9.65 -20.42 -23.70
CA THR A 26 11.09 -20.29 -23.48
C THR A 26 11.89 -20.97 -24.60
N SER A 27 11.52 -22.19 -24.99
CA SER A 27 12.18 -22.92 -26.08
C SER A 27 11.97 -22.21 -27.42
N ARG A 28 10.76 -21.69 -27.67
CA ARG A 28 10.45 -20.86 -28.85
C ARG A 28 11.34 -19.62 -28.93
N SER A 29 11.46 -18.89 -27.82
CA SER A 29 12.28 -17.68 -27.73
C SER A 29 13.76 -17.97 -27.99
N ALA A 30 14.32 -18.99 -27.33
CA ALA A 30 15.71 -19.39 -27.53
C ALA A 30 16.01 -19.82 -28.98
N ILE A 31 15.13 -20.63 -29.60
CA ILE A 31 15.29 -21.06 -31.00
C ILE A 31 15.19 -19.87 -31.95
N THR A 32 14.21 -18.98 -31.75
CA THR A 32 14.02 -17.80 -32.59
C THR A 32 15.22 -16.86 -32.49
N GLN A 33 15.76 -16.68 -31.29
CA GLN A 33 16.96 -15.89 -31.06
C GLN A 33 18.19 -16.50 -31.73
N ALA A 34 18.38 -17.82 -31.59
CA ALA A 34 19.51 -18.54 -32.18
C ALA A 34 19.46 -18.50 -33.70
N ASN A 35 18.29 -18.72 -34.31
CA ASN A 35 18.10 -18.65 -35.75
C ASN A 35 18.42 -17.25 -36.29
N ALA A 36 18.01 -16.17 -35.61
CA ALA A 36 18.31 -14.81 -36.04
C ALA A 36 19.82 -14.48 -35.93
N LEU A 37 20.47 -14.87 -34.84
CA LEU A 37 21.92 -14.71 -34.69
C LEU A 37 22.70 -15.48 -35.78
N ALA A 38 22.27 -16.71 -36.09
CA ALA A 38 22.91 -17.52 -37.12
C ALA A 38 22.79 -16.90 -38.52
N ARG A 39 21.63 -16.34 -38.87
CA ARG A 39 21.42 -15.64 -40.15
C ARG A 39 22.31 -14.42 -40.32
N ARG A 40 22.61 -13.70 -39.23
CA ARG A 40 23.53 -12.55 -39.25
C ARG A 40 24.99 -12.97 -39.46
N GLY A 41 25.36 -14.18 -39.05
CA GLY A 41 26.65 -14.81 -39.37
C GLY A 41 27.85 -14.27 -38.59
N ASN A 42 27.66 -13.37 -37.61
CA ASN A 42 28.74 -12.77 -36.81
C ASN A 42 29.13 -13.63 -35.60
N VAL A 43 28.22 -14.50 -35.13
CA VAL A 43 28.37 -15.34 -33.94
C VAL A 43 28.17 -16.80 -34.35
N ASP A 44 29.00 -17.70 -33.82
CA ASP A 44 28.78 -19.15 -33.88
C ASP A 44 27.83 -19.56 -32.76
N VAL A 45 26.64 -20.07 -33.11
CA VAL A 45 25.54 -20.27 -32.15
C VAL A 45 25.24 -21.75 -31.98
N ARG A 46 25.13 -22.19 -30.72
CA ARG A 46 24.68 -23.53 -30.35
C ARG A 46 23.47 -23.49 -29.42
N LEU A 47 22.55 -24.42 -29.58
CA LEU A 47 21.49 -24.75 -28.64
C LEU A 47 21.88 -26.02 -27.89
N VAL A 48 22.05 -25.93 -26.57
CA VAL A 48 22.36 -27.07 -25.71
C VAL A 48 21.12 -27.39 -24.89
N SER A 49 20.48 -28.51 -25.22
CA SER A 49 19.34 -29.03 -24.48
C SER A 49 19.78 -30.00 -23.40
N VAL A 50 19.34 -29.82 -22.15
CA VAL A 50 19.63 -30.78 -21.09
C VAL A 50 18.98 -32.13 -21.42
N THR A 51 17.74 -32.13 -21.91
CA THR A 51 16.99 -33.35 -22.20
C THR A 51 16.52 -33.41 -23.65
N ARG A 52 16.59 -34.61 -24.26
CA ARG A 52 15.84 -34.96 -25.46
C ARG A 52 14.60 -35.74 -25.08
N SER A 53 13.44 -35.25 -25.47
CA SER A 53 12.13 -35.87 -25.24
C SER A 53 11.38 -36.21 -26.53
N ALA A 54 11.83 -35.72 -27.69
CA ALA A 54 11.29 -36.08 -29.01
C ALA A 54 12.40 -36.32 -30.04
N ASP A 55 12.02 -36.80 -31.22
CA ASP A 55 12.97 -36.98 -32.33
C ASP A 55 13.47 -35.66 -32.90
N SER A 56 12.62 -34.63 -32.90
CA SER A 56 12.93 -33.29 -33.40
C SER A 56 12.32 -32.21 -32.51
N PRO A 57 12.95 -31.02 -32.44
CA PRO A 57 12.35 -29.85 -31.82
C PRO A 57 10.98 -29.50 -32.41
N HIS A 58 10.04 -29.02 -31.60
CA HIS A 58 8.72 -28.60 -32.08
C HIS A 58 8.81 -27.38 -33.01
N TYR A 59 9.73 -26.45 -32.74
CA TYR A 59 9.97 -25.27 -33.57
C TYR A 59 11.16 -25.51 -34.51
N PRO A 60 11.13 -24.99 -35.76
CA PRO A 60 12.21 -25.20 -36.72
C PRO A 60 13.50 -24.50 -36.28
N VAL A 61 14.62 -25.22 -36.37
CA VAL A 61 15.97 -24.71 -36.09
C VAL A 61 16.71 -24.49 -37.41
N ASP A 62 17.40 -23.35 -37.53
CA ASP A 62 18.20 -23.01 -38.71
C ASP A 62 19.37 -24.00 -38.84
N PRO A 63 19.67 -24.54 -40.05
CA PRO A 63 20.76 -25.49 -40.24
C PRO A 63 22.15 -25.00 -39.82
N ALA A 64 22.35 -23.67 -39.73
CA ALA A 64 23.61 -23.09 -39.25
C ALA A 64 23.75 -23.09 -37.72
N VAL A 65 22.68 -23.40 -36.98
CA VAL A 65 22.69 -23.50 -35.51
C VAL A 65 23.04 -24.94 -35.10
N GLY A 66 24.10 -25.09 -34.31
CA GLY A 66 24.43 -26.40 -33.72
C GLY A 66 23.41 -26.80 -32.65
N VAL A 67 22.98 -28.07 -32.61
CA VAL A 67 22.04 -28.57 -31.59
C VAL A 67 22.64 -29.78 -30.87
N ASP A 68 22.81 -29.66 -29.57
CA ASP A 68 23.34 -30.69 -28.69
C ASP A 68 22.29 -31.11 -27.65
N HIS A 69 22.19 -32.41 -27.38
CA HIS A 69 21.37 -32.94 -26.28
C HIS A 69 22.29 -33.63 -25.26
N LEU A 70 22.22 -33.22 -23.99
CA LEU A 70 23.08 -33.77 -22.94
C LEU A 70 22.64 -35.18 -22.52
N VAL A 71 21.33 -35.45 -22.51
CA VAL A 71 20.80 -36.80 -22.25
C VAL A 71 19.51 -37.07 -23.02
N ASP A 72 19.34 -38.32 -23.45
CA ASP A 72 18.09 -38.82 -24.00
C ASP A 72 17.13 -39.24 -22.87
N ALA A 73 16.06 -38.46 -22.67
CA ALA A 73 15.08 -38.66 -21.62
C ALA A 73 13.86 -39.49 -22.08
N ARG A 74 13.90 -40.07 -23.29
CA ARG A 74 12.82 -40.94 -23.81
C ARG A 74 12.91 -42.37 -23.28
N GLY A 75 14.07 -42.76 -22.73
CA GLY A 75 14.27 -44.06 -22.09
C GLY A 75 13.84 -44.10 -20.62
N ASP A 76 13.72 -45.30 -20.04
CA ASP A 76 13.34 -45.51 -18.63
C ASP A 76 14.58 -45.65 -17.72
N ASP A 77 15.44 -44.61 -17.67
CA ASP A 77 16.59 -44.61 -16.77
C ASP A 77 16.14 -44.39 -15.32
N PRO A 78 16.47 -45.30 -14.37
CA PRO A 78 16.05 -45.17 -12.97
C PRO A 78 16.55 -43.89 -12.28
N ARG A 79 17.63 -43.28 -12.76
CA ARG A 79 18.14 -41.99 -12.25
C ARG A 79 17.18 -40.84 -12.53
N ALA A 80 16.33 -40.92 -13.55
CA ALA A 80 15.31 -39.91 -13.84
C ALA A 80 14.25 -39.80 -12.72
N LYS A 81 14.07 -40.87 -11.93
CA LYS A 81 13.10 -40.92 -10.81
C LYS A 81 13.72 -40.49 -9.47
N ARG A 82 15.03 -40.24 -9.42
CA ARG A 82 15.76 -39.84 -8.20
C ARG A 82 16.00 -38.33 -8.19
N PRO A 83 15.92 -37.67 -7.02
CA PRO A 83 16.04 -36.22 -6.94
C PRO A 83 17.45 -35.73 -7.31
N SER A 84 17.51 -34.57 -7.97
CA SER A 84 18.77 -33.87 -8.25
C SER A 84 19.44 -33.37 -6.96
N ARG A 85 20.78 -33.44 -6.94
CA ARG A 85 21.65 -32.87 -5.91
C ARG A 85 22.11 -31.46 -6.27
N LEU A 86 22.22 -31.13 -7.56
CA LEU A 86 22.64 -29.81 -8.05
C LEU A 86 21.50 -28.79 -8.03
N VAL A 87 20.28 -29.22 -8.35
CA VAL A 87 19.07 -28.42 -8.40
C VAL A 87 18.03 -29.06 -7.50
N PRO A 88 17.91 -28.62 -6.22
CA PRO A 88 16.90 -29.13 -5.32
C PRO A 88 15.49 -29.01 -5.88
N LYS A 89 14.61 -29.97 -5.57
CA LYS A 89 13.20 -30.00 -6.04
C LYS A 89 12.43 -28.71 -5.74
N ARG A 90 12.79 -27.98 -4.69
CA ARG A 90 12.17 -26.68 -4.33
C ARG A 90 12.56 -25.54 -5.28
N TRP A 91 13.65 -25.66 -6.03
CA TRP A 91 14.05 -24.71 -7.06
C TRP A 91 13.36 -25.03 -8.38
N ASP A 92 13.51 -26.27 -8.86
CA ASP A 92 12.86 -26.77 -10.07
C ASP A 92 12.73 -28.30 -9.99
N GLY A 93 11.48 -28.78 -10.00
CA GLY A 93 11.18 -30.21 -9.88
C GLY A 93 11.44 -31.04 -11.15
N GLN A 94 11.85 -30.40 -12.25
CA GLN A 94 12.17 -31.09 -13.51
C GLN A 94 13.54 -31.78 -13.47
N PHE A 95 14.43 -31.37 -12.57
CA PHE A 95 15.79 -31.91 -12.46
C PHE A 95 15.82 -33.20 -11.64
N SER A 96 16.68 -34.12 -12.06
CA SER A 96 16.88 -35.45 -11.46
C SER A 96 18.36 -35.81 -11.36
N GLU A 97 18.68 -36.93 -10.72
CA GLU A 97 20.05 -37.48 -10.73
C GLU A 97 20.55 -37.71 -12.17
N LEU A 98 19.67 -38.05 -13.11
CA LEU A 98 20.03 -38.23 -14.53
C LEU A 98 20.53 -36.92 -15.15
N THR A 99 19.78 -35.82 -14.94
CA THR A 99 20.15 -34.52 -15.49
C THR A 99 21.42 -33.97 -14.86
N ASP A 100 21.69 -34.28 -13.58
CA ASP A 100 22.94 -33.88 -12.93
C ASP A 100 24.16 -34.51 -13.60
N HIS A 101 24.09 -35.83 -13.85
CA HIS A 101 25.16 -36.55 -14.54
C HIS A 101 25.36 -36.02 -15.97
N ALA A 102 24.27 -35.70 -16.66
CA ALA A 102 24.32 -35.15 -18.01
C ALA A 102 24.97 -33.75 -18.03
N MET A 103 24.60 -32.89 -17.08
CA MET A 103 25.13 -31.53 -16.97
C MET A 103 26.62 -31.49 -16.57
N ALA A 104 27.22 -32.58 -16.07
CA ALA A 104 28.66 -32.65 -15.86
C ALA A 104 29.46 -32.40 -17.17
N ALA A 105 28.87 -32.68 -18.33
CA ALA A 105 29.47 -32.37 -19.64
C ALA A 105 29.65 -30.87 -19.89
N LEU A 106 28.99 -29.99 -19.12
CA LEU A 106 29.18 -28.53 -19.22
C LEU A 106 30.62 -28.11 -18.85
N ALA A 107 31.34 -28.90 -18.05
CA ALA A 107 32.74 -28.64 -17.71
C ALA A 107 33.67 -28.70 -18.94
N ASP A 108 33.26 -29.40 -20.00
CA ASP A 108 34.02 -29.55 -21.25
C ASP A 108 33.50 -28.63 -22.37
N LEU A 109 32.52 -27.76 -22.09
CA LEU A 109 31.89 -26.92 -23.11
C LEU A 109 32.82 -25.76 -23.52
N ASP A 110 33.38 -25.85 -24.73
CA ASP A 110 34.24 -24.80 -25.31
C ASP A 110 33.39 -23.76 -26.08
N VAL A 111 32.98 -22.71 -25.36
CA VAL A 111 32.32 -21.50 -25.85
C VAL A 111 32.77 -20.27 -25.06
N ASP A 112 32.70 -19.09 -25.67
CA ASP A 112 33.08 -17.84 -24.99
C ASP A 112 32.01 -17.40 -23.97
N LEU A 113 30.73 -17.67 -24.26
CA LEU A 113 29.59 -17.26 -23.43
C LEU A 113 28.45 -18.29 -23.46
N VAL A 114 27.81 -18.50 -22.30
CA VAL A 114 26.60 -19.33 -22.15
C VAL A 114 25.42 -18.46 -21.72
N VAL A 115 24.32 -18.52 -22.47
CA VAL A 115 23.03 -17.91 -22.14
C VAL A 115 22.15 -18.96 -21.46
N THR A 116 21.75 -18.72 -20.22
CA THR A 116 20.85 -19.63 -19.47
C THR A 116 19.43 -19.06 -19.40
N VAL A 117 18.41 -19.90 -19.54
CA VAL A 117 17.01 -19.43 -19.66
C VAL A 117 16.14 -19.69 -18.42
N THR A 118 16.71 -20.28 -17.36
CA THR A 118 16.03 -20.44 -16.06
C THR A 118 17.02 -20.23 -14.91
N PRO A 119 16.57 -19.77 -13.73
CA PRO A 119 17.43 -19.62 -12.57
C PRO A 119 18.14 -20.91 -12.14
N ALA A 120 17.50 -22.07 -12.29
CA ALA A 120 18.11 -23.36 -11.98
C ALA A 120 19.28 -23.69 -12.93
N LEU A 121 19.12 -23.45 -14.23
CA LEU A 121 20.19 -23.61 -15.21
C LEU A 121 21.32 -22.59 -15.00
N MET A 122 21.00 -21.36 -14.61
CA MET A 122 21.99 -20.35 -14.21
C MET A 122 22.84 -20.86 -13.03
N ALA A 123 22.19 -21.35 -11.97
CA ALA A 123 22.88 -21.87 -10.80
C ALA A 123 23.78 -23.08 -11.16
N ALA A 124 23.31 -23.99 -12.03
CA ALA A 124 24.12 -25.10 -12.50
C ALA A 124 25.31 -24.63 -13.37
N ALA A 125 25.07 -23.73 -14.33
CA ALA A 125 26.09 -23.18 -15.22
C ALA A 125 27.22 -22.49 -14.46
N VAL A 126 26.89 -21.63 -13.49
CA VAL A 126 27.87 -20.93 -12.65
C VAL A 126 28.76 -21.88 -11.82
N GLN A 127 28.28 -23.10 -11.55
CA GLN A 127 29.01 -24.11 -10.76
C GLN A 127 29.83 -25.07 -11.63
N LEU A 128 29.39 -25.34 -12.86
CA LEU A 128 29.92 -26.42 -13.70
C LEU A 128 30.76 -25.93 -14.88
N LEU A 129 30.55 -24.71 -15.37
CA LEU A 129 31.29 -24.18 -16.51
C LEU A 129 32.75 -23.85 -16.14
N PRO A 130 33.68 -23.90 -17.13
CA PRO A 130 35.04 -23.42 -16.95
C PRO A 130 35.09 -21.96 -16.47
N ALA A 131 36.08 -21.61 -15.64
CA ALA A 131 36.21 -20.26 -15.07
C ALA A 131 36.37 -19.13 -16.10
N GLY A 132 36.78 -19.45 -17.34
CA GLY A 132 36.90 -18.49 -18.44
C GLY A 132 35.60 -18.23 -19.21
N THR A 133 34.57 -19.07 -19.05
CA THR A 133 33.32 -18.96 -19.78
C THR A 133 32.40 -17.93 -19.10
N LYS A 134 31.95 -16.92 -19.86
CA LYS A 134 31.00 -15.93 -19.33
C LYS A 134 29.60 -16.55 -19.23
N VAL A 135 28.90 -16.29 -18.13
CA VAL A 135 27.49 -16.68 -17.97
C VAL A 135 26.63 -15.44 -18.08
N LEU A 136 25.59 -15.53 -18.89
CA LEU A 136 24.54 -14.53 -19.03
C LEU A 136 23.21 -15.23 -18.75
N HIS A 137 22.38 -14.66 -17.89
CA HIS A 137 21.08 -15.25 -17.58
C HIS A 137 19.96 -14.45 -18.23
N GLN A 138 19.12 -15.08 -19.04
CA GLN A 138 17.87 -14.49 -19.51
C GLN A 138 16.71 -15.03 -18.66
N GLU A 139 16.05 -14.16 -17.90
CA GLU A 139 14.88 -14.53 -17.10
C GLU A 139 13.62 -14.38 -17.96
N HIS A 140 12.89 -15.49 -18.14
CA HIS A 140 11.69 -15.53 -18.97
C HIS A 140 10.37 -15.47 -18.18
N ARG A 141 10.41 -15.63 -16.86
CA ARG A 141 9.22 -15.63 -16.00
C ARG A 141 9.10 -14.32 -15.22
N SER A 142 7.87 -13.98 -14.82
CA SER A 142 7.69 -12.99 -13.75
C SER A 142 8.23 -13.59 -12.46
N SER A 143 9.47 -13.26 -12.12
CA SER A 143 10.07 -13.72 -10.86
C SER A 143 9.64 -12.89 -9.66
N ALA A 144 9.09 -11.69 -9.86
CA ALA A 144 8.56 -10.82 -8.81
C ALA A 144 7.30 -11.38 -8.13
N ASP A 145 6.51 -12.22 -8.82
CA ASP A 145 5.26 -12.79 -8.29
C ASP A 145 5.42 -14.23 -7.73
N ARG A 146 6.65 -14.74 -7.62
CA ARG A 146 6.90 -16.12 -7.20
C ARG A 146 6.92 -16.25 -5.67
N VAL A 147 6.13 -17.18 -5.15
CA VAL A 147 6.20 -17.62 -3.74
C VAL A 147 7.32 -18.66 -3.51
N GLY A 148 7.97 -19.15 -4.58
CA GLY A 148 9.05 -20.15 -4.51
C GLY A 148 9.92 -20.24 -5.78
N GLY A 149 11.15 -20.75 -5.63
CA GLY A 149 12.11 -20.90 -6.73
C GLY A 149 12.91 -19.62 -7.10
N MET A 150 12.79 -18.55 -6.31
CA MET A 150 13.61 -17.33 -6.44
C MET A 150 15.01 -17.47 -5.83
N GLU A 151 15.18 -18.38 -4.87
CA GLU A 151 16.47 -18.66 -4.20
C GLU A 151 17.66 -18.73 -5.19
N PRO A 152 17.60 -19.51 -6.29
CA PRO A 152 18.72 -19.55 -7.24
C PRO A 152 18.94 -18.22 -7.98
N LEU A 153 17.88 -17.45 -8.27
CA LEU A 153 18.02 -16.16 -8.93
C LEU A 153 18.77 -15.19 -8.01
N LEU A 154 18.30 -15.03 -6.77
CA LEU A 154 18.90 -14.09 -5.82
C LEU A 154 20.31 -14.53 -5.36
N ALA A 155 20.55 -15.84 -5.21
CA ALA A 155 21.83 -16.34 -4.71
C ALA A 155 22.94 -16.41 -5.78
N PHE A 156 22.58 -16.58 -7.07
CA PHE A 156 23.57 -16.79 -8.13
C PHE A 156 23.61 -15.69 -9.19
N ALA A 157 22.60 -14.80 -9.28
CA ALA A 157 22.67 -13.64 -10.18
C ALA A 157 23.91 -12.75 -9.93
N PRO A 158 24.35 -12.49 -8.68
CA PRO A 158 25.60 -11.74 -8.44
C PRO A 158 26.87 -12.36 -9.05
N ARG A 159 26.82 -13.62 -9.50
CA ARG A 159 27.96 -14.38 -10.04
C ARG A 159 27.96 -14.47 -11.57
N VAL A 160 26.96 -13.90 -12.24
CA VAL A 160 26.89 -13.88 -13.71
C VAL A 160 27.42 -12.56 -14.26
N ALA A 161 27.79 -12.54 -15.55
CA ALA A 161 28.29 -11.33 -16.20
C ALA A 161 27.18 -10.28 -16.39
N ALA A 162 25.96 -10.74 -16.68
CA ALA A 162 24.77 -9.91 -16.73
C ALA A 162 23.50 -10.76 -16.58
N VAL A 163 22.39 -10.10 -16.26
CA VAL A 163 21.03 -10.67 -16.31
C VAL A 163 20.21 -9.86 -17.31
N ALA A 164 19.67 -10.55 -18.31
CA ALA A 164 18.72 -10.02 -19.28
C ALA A 164 17.29 -10.29 -18.80
N LEU A 165 16.53 -9.21 -18.62
CA LEU A 165 15.12 -9.23 -18.21
C LEU A 165 14.25 -8.84 -19.40
N LEU A 166 13.03 -9.37 -19.47
CA LEU A 166 12.11 -9.08 -20.58
C LEU A 166 11.53 -7.66 -20.53
N THR A 167 11.51 -7.04 -19.34
CA THR A 167 10.87 -5.75 -19.10
C THR A 167 11.72 -4.85 -18.20
N ARG A 168 11.53 -3.53 -18.30
CA ARG A 168 12.24 -2.56 -17.43
C ARG A 168 11.81 -2.74 -15.98
N SER A 169 10.51 -2.91 -15.76
CA SER A 169 9.94 -3.21 -14.45
C SER A 169 10.60 -4.40 -13.73
N ALA A 170 10.91 -5.49 -14.45
CA ALA A 170 11.57 -6.65 -13.86
C ALA A 170 13.05 -6.39 -13.55
N ALA A 171 13.74 -5.62 -14.39
CA ALA A 171 15.13 -5.21 -14.14
C ALA A 171 15.23 -4.30 -12.90
N ASP A 172 14.34 -3.32 -12.79
CA ASP A 172 14.26 -2.40 -11.66
C ASP A 172 13.98 -3.13 -10.34
N TRP A 173 13.04 -4.07 -10.35
CA TRP A 173 12.75 -4.92 -9.19
C TRP A 173 13.97 -5.75 -8.77
N LEU A 174 14.60 -6.49 -9.69
CA LEU A 174 15.73 -7.34 -9.36
C LEU A 174 16.92 -6.52 -8.84
N GLY A 175 17.13 -5.33 -9.40
CA GLY A 175 18.14 -4.37 -8.90
C GLY A 175 17.87 -3.94 -7.46
N ALA A 176 16.60 -3.69 -7.10
CA ALA A 176 16.23 -3.35 -5.73
C ALA A 176 16.44 -4.51 -4.75
N GLU A 177 16.10 -5.74 -5.14
CA GLU A 177 16.29 -6.95 -4.31
C GLU A 177 17.77 -7.27 -4.07
N LEU A 178 18.62 -7.12 -5.11
CA LEU A 178 20.04 -7.43 -5.02
C LEU A 178 20.89 -6.27 -4.48
N GLY A 179 20.43 -5.02 -4.58
CA GLY A 179 21.17 -3.84 -4.11
C GLY A 179 22.57 -3.74 -4.72
N THR A 180 23.59 -3.58 -3.87
CA THR A 180 24.98 -3.38 -4.32
C THR A 180 25.64 -4.62 -4.92
N VAL A 181 25.04 -5.80 -4.79
CA VAL A 181 25.55 -7.04 -5.40
C VAL A 181 24.85 -7.36 -6.72
N ALA A 182 23.98 -6.47 -7.23
CA ALA A 182 23.34 -6.65 -8.52
C ALA A 182 24.39 -6.72 -9.65
N PRO A 183 24.34 -7.74 -10.54
CA PRO A 183 25.14 -7.75 -11.75
C PRO A 183 24.62 -6.69 -12.74
N GLU A 184 25.24 -6.57 -13.90
CA GLU A 184 24.67 -5.74 -14.96
C GLU A 184 23.26 -6.26 -15.36
N LEU A 185 22.25 -5.39 -15.26
CA LEU A 185 20.87 -5.71 -15.64
C LEU A 185 20.55 -5.03 -16.97
N VAL A 186 20.10 -5.81 -17.95
CA VAL A 186 19.72 -5.33 -19.29
C VAL A 186 18.29 -5.72 -19.62
N VAL A 187 17.60 -4.90 -20.40
CA VAL A 187 16.25 -5.22 -20.91
C VAL A 187 16.36 -5.77 -22.31
N MET A 188 15.99 -7.04 -22.49
CA MET A 188 16.06 -7.75 -23.76
C MET A 188 14.77 -8.56 -23.98
N PRO A 189 13.79 -8.03 -24.74
CA PRO A 189 12.50 -8.68 -24.95
C PRO A 189 12.65 -9.98 -25.77
N ASN A 190 11.61 -10.81 -25.78
CA ASN A 190 11.60 -12.01 -26.64
C ASN A 190 11.57 -11.60 -28.13
N PRO A 191 12.34 -12.29 -29.00
CA PRO A 191 12.32 -12.02 -30.43
C PRO A 191 11.12 -12.67 -31.13
N LEU A 192 10.67 -12.03 -32.21
CA LEU A 192 9.60 -12.49 -33.08
C LEU A 192 9.95 -12.26 -34.57
N PRO A 193 9.67 -13.21 -35.47
CA PRO A 193 9.92 -13.04 -36.91
C PRO A 193 8.83 -12.18 -37.58
N VAL A 194 8.75 -10.89 -37.21
CA VAL A 194 7.68 -9.97 -37.62
C VAL A 194 7.52 -9.89 -39.15
N ALA A 195 8.64 -9.82 -39.88
CA ALA A 195 8.63 -9.58 -41.32
C ALA A 195 7.98 -10.69 -42.18
N THR A 196 7.89 -11.93 -41.66
CA THR A 196 7.41 -13.10 -42.42
C THR A 196 6.01 -13.53 -42.01
N GLN A 197 5.36 -12.81 -41.08
CA GLN A 197 4.08 -13.21 -40.53
C GLN A 197 2.90 -12.77 -41.41
N PRO A 198 1.94 -13.68 -41.71
CA PRO A 198 0.68 -13.33 -42.34
C PRO A 198 -0.07 -12.24 -41.57
N ARG A 199 -0.64 -11.27 -42.30
CA ARG A 199 -1.38 -10.15 -41.71
C ARG A 199 -2.88 -10.40 -41.70
N SER A 200 -3.54 -9.89 -40.66
CA SER A 200 -4.99 -9.77 -40.63
C SER A 200 -5.45 -8.55 -41.42
N ASP A 201 -6.58 -8.68 -42.10
CA ASP A 201 -7.30 -7.55 -42.71
C ASP A 201 -8.32 -6.91 -41.74
N LEU A 202 -8.46 -7.48 -40.53
CA LEU A 202 -9.38 -7.06 -39.46
C LEU A 202 -10.86 -7.08 -39.85
N THR A 203 -11.23 -7.76 -40.95
CA THR A 203 -12.62 -7.85 -41.41
C THR A 203 -13.40 -9.00 -40.76
N SER A 204 -12.69 -9.95 -40.13
CA SER A 204 -13.31 -11.04 -39.40
C SER A 204 -14.05 -10.53 -38.16
N ARG A 205 -15.01 -11.31 -37.66
CA ARG A 205 -15.69 -11.03 -36.38
C ARG A 205 -15.23 -12.02 -35.31
N THR A 206 -13.93 -12.23 -35.20
CA THR A 206 -13.35 -13.26 -34.34
C THR A 206 -12.43 -12.65 -33.30
N ILE A 207 -12.75 -12.88 -32.03
CA ILE A 207 -11.89 -12.63 -30.89
C ILE A 207 -11.09 -13.92 -30.64
N VAL A 208 -9.77 -13.84 -30.67
CA VAL A 208 -8.88 -14.99 -30.50
C VAL A 208 -8.05 -14.84 -29.23
N THR A 209 -7.82 -15.96 -28.54
CA THR A 209 -6.83 -16.07 -27.46
C THR A 209 -6.15 -17.42 -27.54
N ALA A 210 -4.92 -17.52 -27.03
CA ALA A 210 -4.19 -18.78 -27.00
C ALA A 210 -3.45 -18.98 -25.68
N GLY A 211 -3.40 -20.23 -25.20
CA GLY A 211 -2.59 -20.61 -24.05
C GLY A 211 -3.10 -21.84 -23.31
N ARG A 212 -2.37 -22.24 -22.26
CA ARG A 212 -2.77 -23.34 -21.37
C ARG A 212 -4.06 -22.97 -20.64
N ILE A 213 -5.06 -23.86 -20.64
CA ILE A 213 -6.34 -23.63 -19.97
C ILE A 213 -6.23 -24.00 -18.48
N VAL A 214 -5.55 -23.11 -17.73
CA VAL A 214 -5.21 -23.25 -16.30
C VAL A 214 -5.68 -22.02 -15.50
N PRO A 215 -5.78 -22.09 -14.15
CA PRO A 215 -6.30 -20.98 -13.34
C PRO A 215 -5.61 -19.64 -13.57
N GLU A 216 -4.31 -19.64 -13.85
CA GLU A 216 -3.50 -18.44 -14.10
C GLU A 216 -3.98 -17.63 -15.32
N LYS A 217 -4.48 -18.28 -16.39
CA LYS A 217 -4.93 -17.60 -17.62
C LYS A 217 -6.34 -17.01 -17.51
N GLN A 218 -7.09 -17.44 -16.50
CA GLN A 218 -8.45 -16.99 -16.18
C GLN A 218 -9.40 -16.89 -17.39
N PHE A 219 -9.36 -17.80 -18.37
CA PHE A 219 -10.22 -17.73 -19.55
C PHE A 219 -11.73 -17.67 -19.24
N ILE A 220 -12.15 -18.09 -18.04
CA ILE A 220 -13.52 -17.89 -17.56
C ILE A 220 -13.88 -16.41 -17.37
N HIS A 221 -12.92 -15.54 -17.08
CA HIS A 221 -13.11 -14.08 -17.06
C HIS A 221 -13.40 -13.56 -18.46
N LEU A 222 -12.61 -13.97 -19.46
CA LEU A 222 -12.81 -13.59 -20.86
C LEU A 222 -14.17 -14.06 -21.38
N LEU A 223 -14.56 -15.31 -21.08
CA LEU A 223 -15.86 -15.85 -21.45
C LEU A 223 -17.02 -15.04 -20.82
N ARG A 224 -16.93 -14.69 -19.54
CA ARG A 224 -17.95 -13.86 -18.85
C ARG A 224 -17.97 -12.41 -19.34
N ALA A 225 -16.83 -11.88 -19.79
CA ALA A 225 -16.77 -10.57 -20.41
C ALA A 225 -17.47 -10.59 -21.78
N PHE A 226 -17.19 -11.60 -22.60
CA PHE A 226 -17.87 -11.79 -23.88
C PHE A 226 -19.38 -12.03 -23.70
N GLU A 227 -19.79 -12.82 -22.71
CA GLU A 227 -21.21 -13.06 -22.36
C GLU A 227 -21.98 -11.76 -22.15
N GLN A 228 -21.39 -10.76 -21.47
CA GLN A 228 -22.04 -9.48 -21.19
C GLN A 228 -22.33 -8.65 -22.44
N VAL A 229 -21.56 -8.82 -23.51
CA VAL A 229 -21.64 -7.99 -24.72
C VAL A 229 -22.03 -8.78 -25.97
N ALA A 230 -22.20 -10.09 -25.86
CA ALA A 230 -22.51 -10.96 -26.98
C ALA A 230 -23.82 -10.53 -27.69
N GLY A 231 -24.83 -10.07 -26.93
CA GLY A 231 -26.10 -9.58 -27.48
C GLY A 231 -25.92 -8.37 -28.41
N ASP A 232 -25.03 -7.45 -28.05
CA ASP A 232 -24.76 -6.22 -28.80
C ASP A 232 -23.76 -6.41 -29.96
N LEU A 233 -23.09 -7.56 -29.99
CA LEU A 233 -22.08 -7.91 -30.99
C LEU A 233 -22.56 -9.06 -31.91
N PRO A 234 -23.60 -8.89 -32.74
CA PRO A 234 -24.13 -9.98 -33.55
C PRO A 234 -23.09 -10.52 -34.54
N GLY A 235 -22.95 -11.85 -34.58
CA GLY A 235 -22.02 -12.56 -35.46
C GLY A 235 -20.56 -12.62 -34.96
N TRP A 236 -20.23 -11.96 -33.86
CA TRP A 236 -18.92 -12.10 -33.23
C TRP A 236 -18.76 -13.45 -32.53
N ARG A 237 -17.56 -14.06 -32.65
CA ARG A 237 -17.20 -15.34 -32.02
C ARG A 237 -15.98 -15.19 -31.13
N LEU A 238 -15.91 -16.00 -30.08
CA LEU A 238 -14.76 -16.13 -29.19
C LEU A 238 -14.09 -17.49 -29.43
N ARG A 239 -12.82 -17.49 -29.81
CA ARG A 239 -12.04 -18.69 -30.12
C ARG A 239 -10.87 -18.81 -29.12
N ILE A 240 -10.88 -19.87 -28.31
CA ILE A 240 -9.90 -20.14 -27.25
C ILE A 240 -9.04 -21.33 -27.66
N LEU A 241 -7.81 -21.03 -28.09
CA LEU A 241 -6.83 -21.99 -28.59
C LEU A 241 -5.97 -22.54 -27.44
N GLY A 242 -5.84 -23.85 -27.34
CA GLY A 242 -5.08 -24.54 -26.31
C GLY A 242 -5.88 -25.60 -25.56
N ASP A 243 -5.24 -26.21 -24.58
CA ASP A 243 -5.83 -27.28 -23.77
C ASP A 243 -5.43 -27.13 -22.29
N GLY A 244 -6.14 -27.84 -21.42
CA GLY A 244 -5.86 -27.82 -19.99
C GLY A 244 -7.04 -28.29 -19.12
N PRO A 245 -6.79 -28.47 -17.81
CA PRO A 245 -7.75 -29.06 -16.89
C PRO A 245 -9.06 -28.27 -16.75
N LEU A 246 -9.07 -26.96 -17.05
CA LEU A 246 -10.28 -26.14 -16.95
C LEU A 246 -11.12 -26.11 -18.25
N ARG A 247 -10.72 -26.85 -19.30
CA ARG A 247 -11.47 -26.89 -20.57
C ARG A 247 -12.93 -27.33 -20.40
N PRO A 248 -13.26 -28.37 -19.59
CA PRO A 248 -14.65 -28.77 -19.38
C PRO A 248 -15.50 -27.68 -18.72
N GLU A 249 -14.91 -26.89 -17.81
CA GLU A 249 -15.60 -25.77 -17.14
C GLU A 249 -16.03 -24.69 -18.14
N LEU A 250 -15.14 -24.33 -19.09
CA LEU A 250 -15.45 -23.34 -20.11
C LEU A 250 -16.58 -23.78 -21.04
N ILE A 251 -16.58 -25.06 -21.45
CA ILE A 251 -17.64 -25.63 -22.29
C ILE A 251 -18.98 -25.61 -21.56
N ALA A 252 -19.00 -26.03 -20.29
CA ALA A 252 -20.20 -26.03 -19.47
C ALA A 252 -20.75 -24.61 -19.27
N HIS A 253 -19.88 -23.62 -19.03
CA HIS A 253 -20.29 -22.22 -18.90
C HIS A 253 -20.84 -21.67 -20.22
N ALA A 254 -20.17 -21.89 -21.35
CA ALA A 254 -20.64 -21.43 -22.65
C ALA A 254 -22.02 -22.02 -23.01
N ALA A 255 -22.25 -23.30 -22.72
CA ALA A 255 -23.56 -23.93 -22.91
C ALA A 255 -24.63 -23.31 -21.99
N LYS A 256 -24.32 -23.11 -20.71
CA LYS A 256 -25.24 -22.49 -19.73
C LYS A 256 -25.59 -21.04 -20.10
N ALA A 257 -24.63 -20.30 -20.65
CA ALA A 257 -24.81 -18.92 -21.10
C ALA A 257 -25.51 -18.81 -22.47
N GLY A 258 -25.83 -19.93 -23.14
CA GLY A 258 -26.43 -19.92 -24.47
C GLY A 258 -25.49 -19.45 -25.58
N LEU A 259 -24.18 -19.64 -25.40
CA LEU A 259 -23.11 -19.18 -26.31
C LEU A 259 -22.34 -20.34 -26.97
N ALA A 260 -22.87 -21.56 -26.91
CA ALA A 260 -22.21 -22.76 -27.44
C ALA A 260 -21.92 -22.69 -28.95
N ASP A 261 -22.70 -21.92 -29.71
CA ASP A 261 -22.53 -21.66 -31.14
C ASP A 261 -21.57 -20.49 -31.45
N ARG A 262 -21.14 -19.76 -30.42
CA ARG A 262 -20.30 -18.56 -30.52
C ARG A 262 -18.97 -18.67 -29.81
N VAL A 263 -18.76 -19.71 -29.01
CA VAL A 263 -17.53 -19.97 -28.27
C VAL A 263 -16.90 -21.27 -28.75
N GLU A 264 -15.70 -21.16 -29.33
CA GLU A 264 -14.99 -22.27 -29.97
C GLU A 264 -13.74 -22.64 -29.16
N LEU A 265 -13.61 -23.93 -28.81
CA LEU A 265 -12.44 -24.48 -28.09
C LEU A 265 -11.82 -25.63 -28.91
N PRO A 266 -11.13 -25.33 -30.02
CA PRO A 266 -10.61 -26.33 -30.96
C PRO A 266 -9.46 -27.19 -30.40
N GLY A 267 -8.93 -26.85 -29.23
CA GLY A 267 -7.77 -27.53 -28.64
C GLY A 267 -6.45 -26.85 -29.02
N ALA A 268 -5.34 -27.56 -28.84
CA ALA A 268 -4.02 -27.05 -29.20
C ALA A 268 -3.83 -26.98 -30.73
N VAL A 269 -3.30 -25.87 -31.22
CA VAL A 269 -2.94 -25.66 -32.63
C VAL A 269 -1.43 -25.56 -32.78
N ALA A 270 -0.89 -26.15 -33.86
CA ALA A 270 0.55 -26.18 -34.11
C ALA A 270 1.07 -24.89 -34.77
N ASP A 271 0.25 -24.26 -35.62
CA ASP A 271 0.59 -23.01 -36.31
C ASP A 271 -0.42 -21.92 -35.95
N MET A 272 0.06 -20.90 -35.25
CA MET A 272 -0.73 -19.75 -34.83
C MET A 272 -0.87 -18.66 -35.90
N ALA A 273 0.01 -18.65 -36.90
CA ALA A 273 0.03 -17.57 -37.89
C ALA A 273 -1.29 -17.45 -38.69
N PRO A 274 -1.91 -18.55 -39.17
CA PRO A 274 -3.22 -18.48 -39.82
C PRO A 274 -4.35 -18.04 -38.88
N GLU A 275 -4.31 -18.43 -37.61
CA GLU A 275 -5.31 -18.04 -36.63
C GLU A 275 -5.27 -16.52 -36.37
N TRP A 276 -4.06 -15.93 -36.31
CA TRP A 276 -3.91 -14.48 -36.19
C TRP A 276 -4.32 -13.73 -37.46
N ALA A 277 -4.02 -14.26 -38.64
CA ALA A 277 -4.47 -13.66 -39.90
C ALA A 277 -6.00 -13.61 -40.05
N GLN A 278 -6.72 -14.48 -39.32
CA GLN A 278 -8.18 -14.52 -39.28
C GLN A 278 -8.77 -13.88 -38.02
N ALA A 279 -7.95 -13.30 -37.14
CA ALA A 279 -8.40 -12.64 -35.91
C ALA A 279 -8.64 -11.14 -36.16
N ALA A 280 -9.66 -10.58 -35.50
CA ALA A 280 -9.86 -9.14 -35.43
C ALA A 280 -9.38 -8.56 -34.10
N ILE A 281 -9.50 -9.32 -33.01
CA ILE A 281 -9.08 -8.89 -31.67
C ILE A 281 -8.33 -10.04 -30.99
N CYS A 282 -7.20 -9.75 -30.37
CA CYS A 282 -6.56 -10.66 -29.42
C CYS A 282 -7.01 -10.29 -28.00
N ALA A 283 -7.56 -11.24 -27.24
CA ALA A 283 -8.04 -10.96 -25.88
C ALA A 283 -7.33 -11.81 -24.83
N MET A 284 -6.87 -11.18 -23.75
CA MET A 284 -6.15 -11.85 -22.67
C MET A 284 -6.71 -11.47 -21.30
N SER A 285 -6.84 -12.47 -20.43
CA SER A 285 -7.43 -12.33 -19.09
C SER A 285 -6.52 -12.89 -18.00
N SER A 286 -5.23 -13.00 -18.26
CA SER A 286 -4.29 -13.64 -17.36
C SER A 286 -4.13 -12.87 -16.04
N LYS A 287 -4.00 -13.62 -14.95
CA LYS A 287 -3.70 -13.08 -13.61
C LYS A 287 -2.28 -12.52 -13.52
N THR A 288 -1.34 -13.17 -14.19
CA THR A 288 0.09 -12.86 -14.24
C THR A 288 0.63 -13.24 -15.61
N GLU A 289 1.61 -12.49 -16.12
CA GLU A 289 2.33 -12.80 -17.35
C GLU A 289 3.79 -12.39 -17.20
N GLY A 290 4.74 -13.12 -17.80
CA GLY A 290 6.12 -12.61 -17.88
C GLY A 290 6.25 -11.59 -19.01
N PHE A 291 6.08 -12.08 -20.24
CA PHE A 291 6.03 -11.28 -21.46
C PHE A 291 5.25 -12.08 -22.51
N PRO A 292 3.96 -11.80 -22.72
CA PRO A 292 3.07 -12.72 -23.43
C PRO A 292 3.40 -12.77 -24.92
N LEU A 293 4.00 -13.87 -25.37
CA LEU A 293 4.33 -14.12 -26.78
C LEU A 293 3.09 -14.10 -27.68
N VAL A 294 1.97 -14.63 -27.18
CA VAL A 294 0.67 -14.65 -27.87
C VAL A 294 0.24 -13.24 -28.28
N ALA A 295 0.40 -12.24 -27.41
CA ALA A 295 0.08 -10.86 -27.75
C ALA A 295 1.08 -10.25 -28.74
N GLN A 296 2.38 -10.57 -28.64
CA GLN A 296 3.36 -10.13 -29.64
C GLN A 296 3.03 -10.66 -31.04
N GLU A 297 2.66 -11.95 -31.12
CA GLU A 297 2.25 -12.61 -32.36
C GLU A 297 0.96 -12.01 -32.93
N ALA A 298 -0.02 -11.67 -32.09
CA ALA A 298 -1.21 -10.96 -32.55
C ALA A 298 -0.85 -9.58 -33.12
N MET A 299 -0.04 -8.81 -32.38
CA MET A 299 0.35 -7.46 -32.78
C MET A 299 1.12 -7.43 -34.10
N SER A 300 2.03 -8.38 -34.34
CA SER A 300 2.76 -8.49 -35.61
C SER A 300 1.89 -8.88 -36.80
N ALA A 301 0.76 -9.56 -36.57
CA ALA A 301 -0.26 -9.76 -37.60
C ALA A 301 -1.12 -8.51 -37.83
N GLY A 302 -0.92 -7.43 -37.06
CA GLY A 302 -1.73 -6.21 -37.07
C GLY A 302 -3.01 -6.32 -36.26
N VAL A 303 -3.11 -7.29 -35.36
CA VAL A 303 -4.29 -7.52 -34.51
C VAL A 303 -4.11 -6.78 -33.17
N PRO A 304 -5.00 -5.83 -32.82
CA PRO A 304 -4.93 -5.12 -31.55
C PRO A 304 -5.24 -6.06 -30.36
N VAL A 305 -4.65 -5.75 -29.21
CA VAL A 305 -4.74 -6.57 -28.00
C VAL A 305 -5.62 -5.90 -26.95
N VAL A 306 -6.61 -6.63 -26.43
CA VAL A 306 -7.34 -6.28 -25.20
C VAL A 306 -6.82 -7.18 -24.09
N THR A 307 -6.25 -6.61 -23.02
CA THR A 307 -5.66 -7.41 -21.96
C THR A 307 -5.81 -6.79 -20.58
N TYR A 308 -5.86 -7.63 -19.55
CA TYR A 308 -5.60 -7.16 -18.20
C TYR A 308 -4.20 -6.56 -18.08
N ASP A 309 -4.11 -5.46 -17.33
CA ASP A 309 -2.89 -4.83 -16.84
C ASP A 309 -2.44 -5.55 -15.55
N CYS A 310 -2.09 -6.82 -15.69
CA CYS A 310 -1.59 -7.64 -14.60
C CYS A 310 -0.12 -7.29 -14.26
N PRO A 311 0.38 -7.73 -13.08
CA PRO A 311 1.79 -7.62 -12.74
C PRO A 311 2.66 -8.29 -13.79
N SER A 312 3.56 -7.49 -14.37
CA SER A 312 4.51 -7.81 -15.45
C SER A 312 3.91 -8.22 -16.80
N GLY A 313 4.57 -7.78 -17.88
CA GLY A 313 4.28 -8.21 -19.27
C GLY A 313 3.39 -7.27 -20.09
N PRO A 314 2.05 -7.30 -19.96
CA PRO A 314 1.13 -6.64 -20.87
C PRO A 314 1.34 -5.13 -21.00
N ARG A 315 1.60 -4.42 -19.90
CA ARG A 315 1.85 -2.97 -19.90
C ARG A 315 3.09 -2.55 -20.69
N GLU A 316 4.06 -3.44 -20.82
CA GLU A 316 5.31 -3.17 -21.54
C GLU A 316 5.13 -3.46 -23.04
N LEU A 317 4.14 -4.29 -23.37
CA LEU A 317 3.83 -4.75 -24.71
C LEU A 317 2.74 -3.92 -25.40
N VAL A 318 1.67 -3.58 -24.70
CA VAL A 318 0.50 -2.89 -25.23
C VAL A 318 0.53 -1.45 -24.76
N GLU A 319 0.54 -0.53 -25.71
CA GLU A 319 0.33 0.90 -25.47
C GLU A 319 -1.17 1.21 -25.53
N HIS A 320 -1.74 1.62 -24.39
CA HIS A 320 -3.17 1.85 -24.26
C HIS A 320 -3.66 2.92 -25.24
N ASP A 321 -4.78 2.66 -25.92
CA ASP A 321 -5.38 3.52 -26.94
C ASP A 321 -4.51 3.78 -28.18
N VAL A 322 -3.35 3.11 -28.30
CA VAL A 322 -2.45 3.20 -29.45
C VAL A 322 -2.33 1.86 -30.15
N SER A 323 -1.98 0.79 -29.43
CA SER A 323 -1.80 -0.57 -29.98
C SER A 323 -2.75 -1.61 -29.37
N GLY A 324 -3.57 -1.20 -28.41
CA GLY A 324 -4.55 -2.05 -27.75
C GLY A 324 -5.21 -1.37 -26.57
N LEU A 325 -5.98 -2.13 -25.80
CA LEU A 325 -6.69 -1.65 -24.62
C LEU A 325 -6.23 -2.40 -23.37
N LEU A 326 -5.71 -1.64 -22.40
CA LEU A 326 -5.36 -2.14 -21.08
C LEU A 326 -6.56 -1.99 -20.14
N VAL A 327 -6.89 -3.07 -19.45
CA VAL A 327 -8.02 -3.15 -18.52
C VAL A 327 -7.48 -3.46 -17.13
N GLY A 328 -8.00 -2.86 -16.08
CA GLY A 328 -7.54 -3.17 -14.73
C GLY A 328 -7.65 -4.67 -14.40
N ALA A 329 -6.65 -5.21 -13.71
CA ALA A 329 -6.57 -6.65 -13.44
C ALA A 329 -7.84 -7.18 -12.77
N GLY A 330 -8.42 -8.24 -13.34
CA GLY A 330 -9.65 -8.87 -12.83
C GLY A 330 -10.96 -8.13 -13.12
N ALA A 331 -10.91 -6.95 -13.74
CA ALA A 331 -12.09 -6.14 -14.04
C ALA A 331 -12.87 -6.71 -15.25
N LYS A 332 -13.79 -7.63 -14.99
CA LYS A 332 -14.58 -8.32 -16.05
C LYS A 332 -15.46 -7.35 -16.84
N ALA A 333 -16.03 -6.34 -16.19
CA ALA A 333 -16.83 -5.30 -16.83
C ALA A 333 -15.97 -4.43 -17.76
N GLY A 334 -14.79 -3.99 -17.30
CA GLY A 334 -13.82 -3.29 -18.15
C GLY A 334 -13.36 -4.13 -19.34
N LEU A 335 -13.17 -5.44 -19.16
CA LEU A 335 -12.82 -6.36 -20.25
C LEU A 335 -13.97 -6.45 -21.27
N ALA A 336 -15.21 -6.53 -20.80
CA ALA A 336 -16.40 -6.53 -21.65
C ALA A 336 -16.53 -5.22 -22.44
N ALA A 337 -16.40 -4.07 -21.76
CA ALA A 337 -16.45 -2.76 -22.36
C ALA A 337 -15.35 -2.57 -23.42
N ALA A 338 -14.12 -2.98 -23.13
CA ALA A 338 -13.01 -2.88 -24.09
C ALA A 338 -13.21 -3.77 -25.33
N LEU A 339 -13.72 -5.00 -25.15
CA LEU A 339 -14.07 -5.88 -26.27
C LEU A 339 -15.18 -5.26 -27.13
N HIS A 340 -16.23 -4.74 -26.49
CA HIS A 340 -17.32 -4.07 -27.19
C HIS A 340 -16.81 -2.87 -27.98
N SER A 341 -16.08 -1.95 -27.34
CA SER A 341 -15.56 -0.73 -28.00
C SER A 341 -14.80 -1.03 -29.28
N LEU A 342 -13.90 -2.03 -29.28
CA LEU A 342 -13.18 -2.42 -30.51
C LEU A 342 -14.07 -3.14 -31.52
N ALA A 343 -14.96 -4.02 -31.05
CA ALA A 343 -15.80 -4.82 -31.94
C ALA A 343 -16.91 -3.99 -32.62
N SER A 344 -17.34 -2.89 -31.99
CA SER A 344 -18.41 -2.01 -32.48
C SER A 344 -17.89 -0.81 -33.30
N ASP A 345 -16.60 -0.48 -33.24
CA ASP A 345 -16.00 0.66 -33.94
C ASP A 345 -14.87 0.20 -34.90
N PRO A 346 -15.18 0.00 -36.19
CA PRO A 346 -14.19 -0.42 -37.18
C PRO A 346 -13.03 0.57 -37.36
N ALA A 347 -13.26 1.87 -37.15
CA ALA A 347 -12.20 2.88 -37.29
C ALA A 347 -11.21 2.80 -36.12
N LEU A 348 -11.73 2.62 -34.90
CA LEU A 348 -10.90 2.35 -33.73
C LEU A 348 -10.13 1.04 -33.88
N LEU A 349 -10.80 -0.03 -34.32
CA LEU A 349 -10.18 -1.34 -34.57
C LEU A 349 -9.01 -1.25 -35.55
N ALA A 350 -9.20 -0.59 -36.70
CA ALA A 350 -8.18 -0.40 -37.71
C ALA A 350 -6.99 0.42 -37.17
N ARG A 351 -7.28 1.55 -36.49
CA ARG A 351 -6.25 2.42 -35.91
C ARG A 351 -5.39 1.70 -34.87
N LEU A 352 -6.02 0.96 -33.95
CA LEU A 352 -5.27 0.19 -32.94
C LEU A 352 -4.51 -0.99 -33.58
N GLY A 353 -5.04 -1.59 -34.64
CA GLY A 353 -4.34 -2.63 -35.41
C GLY A 353 -3.08 -2.12 -36.12
N GLU A 354 -3.14 -0.92 -36.70
CA GLU A 354 -1.96 -0.25 -37.25
C GLU A 354 -0.92 0.07 -36.15
N GLY A 355 -1.37 0.59 -35.01
CA GLY A 355 -0.49 0.83 -33.86
C GLY A 355 0.11 -0.46 -33.30
N ALA A 356 -0.65 -1.55 -33.24
CA ALA A 356 -0.18 -2.87 -32.85
C ALA A 356 0.95 -3.36 -33.77
N LEU A 357 0.75 -3.24 -35.09
CA LEU A 357 1.77 -3.59 -36.07
C LEU A 357 3.03 -2.72 -35.88
N ALA A 358 2.86 -1.40 -35.76
CA ALA A 358 3.98 -0.49 -35.59
C ALA A 358 4.78 -0.81 -34.31
N ALA A 359 4.08 -1.03 -33.20
CA ALA A 359 4.67 -1.39 -31.92
C ALA A 359 5.35 -2.76 -31.94
N SER A 360 4.87 -3.72 -32.74
CA SER A 360 5.46 -5.05 -32.85
C SER A 360 6.89 -5.05 -33.43
N ARG A 361 7.24 -4.04 -34.24
CA ARG A 361 8.55 -3.95 -34.92
C ARG A 361 9.73 -3.88 -33.95
N ARG A 362 9.51 -3.42 -32.71
CA ARG A 362 10.55 -3.42 -31.66
C ARG A 362 10.95 -4.82 -31.20
N TYR A 363 10.17 -5.83 -31.57
CA TYR A 363 10.41 -7.24 -31.26
C TYR A 363 10.96 -8.02 -32.46
N ASP A 364 11.32 -7.34 -33.54
CA ASP A 364 11.89 -8.00 -34.71
C ASP A 364 13.15 -8.78 -34.33
N ALA A 365 13.18 -10.05 -34.72
CA ALA A 365 14.22 -10.98 -34.33
C ALA A 365 15.62 -10.55 -34.80
N GLU A 366 15.74 -9.91 -35.97
CA GLU A 366 17.03 -9.45 -36.48
C GLU A 366 17.53 -8.22 -35.71
N ALA A 367 16.63 -7.32 -35.34
CA ALA A 367 16.94 -6.15 -34.53
C ALA A 367 17.39 -6.54 -33.10
N ILE A 368 16.71 -7.51 -32.48
CA ILE A 368 17.09 -8.02 -31.15
C ILE A 368 18.40 -8.81 -31.23
N ALA A 369 18.62 -9.61 -32.28
CA ALA A 369 19.89 -10.31 -32.48
C ALA A 369 21.08 -9.34 -32.57
N ALA A 370 20.93 -8.18 -33.22
CA ALA A 370 21.98 -7.15 -33.25
C ALA A 370 22.31 -6.58 -31.86
N GLN A 371 21.30 -6.44 -30.99
CA GLN A 371 21.48 -6.00 -29.61
C GLN A 371 22.23 -7.07 -28.78
N TRP A 372 21.86 -8.34 -28.93
CA TRP A 372 22.60 -9.46 -28.32
C TRP A 372 24.05 -9.53 -28.78
N GLU A 373 24.34 -9.39 -30.08
CA GLU A 373 25.72 -9.38 -30.60
C GLU A 373 26.58 -8.30 -29.92
N THR A 374 26.00 -7.11 -29.77
CA THR A 374 26.65 -5.98 -29.10
C THR A 374 26.91 -6.30 -27.62
N LEU A 375 25.92 -6.86 -26.92
CA LEU A 375 26.05 -7.27 -25.53
C LEU A 375 27.11 -8.36 -25.36
N PHE A 376 27.07 -9.43 -26.16
CA PHE A 376 28.03 -10.53 -26.08
C PHE A 376 29.46 -10.04 -26.31
N THR A 377 29.68 -9.21 -27.33
CA THR A 377 31.00 -8.64 -27.64
C THR A 377 31.55 -7.83 -26.47
N ARG A 378 30.68 -7.00 -25.86
CA ARG A 378 31.05 -6.18 -24.70
C ARG A 378 31.36 -7.02 -23.46
N LEU A 379 30.56 -8.04 -23.15
CA LEU A 379 30.76 -8.90 -21.97
C LEU A 379 32.02 -9.77 -22.08
N VAL A 380 32.37 -10.21 -23.28
CA VAL A 380 33.56 -11.03 -23.52
C VAL A 380 34.83 -10.16 -23.55
N GLY A 381 34.73 -8.90 -24.00
CA GLY A 381 35.84 -7.96 -24.07
C GLY A 381 36.18 -7.21 -22.78
N ALA A 382 35.38 -7.31 -21.72
CA ALA A 382 35.59 -6.60 -20.46
C ALA A 382 36.17 -7.48 -19.34
N GLU A 383 37.14 -6.95 -18.56
CA GLU A 383 37.33 -7.42 -17.19
C GLU A 383 36.06 -7.08 -16.40
N VAL A 384 35.54 -8.03 -15.62
CA VAL A 384 34.27 -7.86 -14.91
C VAL A 384 34.43 -6.70 -13.93
N ALA A 385 33.87 -5.54 -14.29
CA ALA A 385 33.91 -4.36 -13.45
C ALA A 385 33.02 -4.56 -12.22
N ALA A 386 33.48 -4.00 -11.09
CA ALA A 386 32.68 -3.94 -9.88
C ALA A 386 31.36 -3.20 -10.13
N PRO A 387 30.26 -3.61 -9.48
CA PRO A 387 28.93 -3.09 -9.74
C PRO A 387 28.84 -1.58 -9.51
N THR A 388 28.25 -0.86 -10.46
CA THR A 388 27.85 0.53 -10.29
C THR A 388 26.52 0.55 -9.53
N PRO A 389 26.36 1.38 -8.48
CA PRO A 389 25.11 1.43 -7.72
C PRO A 389 23.95 1.87 -8.62
N ALA A 390 22.90 1.05 -8.70
CA ALA A 390 21.58 1.54 -9.06
C ALA A 390 20.94 2.16 -7.80
N ALA A 391 20.40 3.37 -7.94
CA ALA A 391 19.72 4.02 -6.83
C ALA A 391 18.49 3.17 -6.41
N PRO A 392 18.24 2.98 -5.11
CA PRO A 392 17.10 2.20 -4.62
C PRO A 392 15.76 2.73 -5.15
N PHE A 393 14.84 1.81 -5.46
CA PHE A 393 13.50 2.13 -5.97
C PHE A 393 12.57 2.78 -4.93
N THR A 394 13.02 2.89 -3.69
CA THR A 394 12.48 3.85 -2.74
C THR A 394 13.29 5.13 -2.88
N ARG A 395 12.87 6.02 -3.79
CA ARG A 395 13.29 7.42 -3.70
C ARG A 395 12.81 7.91 -2.33
N GLU A 396 13.73 8.01 -1.38
CA GLU A 396 13.64 9.06 -0.38
C GLU A 396 13.48 10.36 -1.19
N GLY A 397 12.24 10.84 -1.27
CA GLY A 397 11.91 12.00 -2.08
C GLY A 397 12.71 13.21 -1.63
N VAL A 398 12.98 14.11 -2.55
CA VAL A 398 13.53 15.43 -2.24
C VAL A 398 12.65 16.07 -1.15
N PRO A 399 13.24 16.64 -0.08
CA PRO A 399 12.46 17.37 0.91
C PRO A 399 11.60 18.43 0.21
N VAL A 400 10.29 18.41 0.45
CA VAL A 400 9.37 19.40 -0.10
C VAL A 400 8.96 20.33 1.03
N LYS A 401 8.90 21.63 0.75
CA LYS A 401 8.42 22.62 1.72
C LYS A 401 6.97 22.29 2.11
N VAL A 402 6.76 22.02 3.39
CA VAL A 402 5.42 21.74 3.93
C VAL A 402 4.63 23.06 3.95
N PRO A 403 3.42 23.12 3.34
CA PRO A 403 2.57 24.29 3.46
C PRO A 403 2.06 24.47 4.90
N ALA A 404 1.83 25.72 5.30
CA ALA A 404 1.30 26.06 6.61
C ALA A 404 -0.24 25.95 6.64
N ILE A 405 -0.75 24.72 6.45
CA ILE A 405 -2.17 24.37 6.50
C ILE A 405 -2.37 23.15 7.41
N THR A 406 -3.56 22.94 7.93
CA THR A 406 -3.91 21.76 8.75
C THR A 406 -4.12 20.50 7.89
N PRO A 407 -4.07 19.28 8.46
CA PRO A 407 -4.36 18.05 7.72
C PRO A 407 -5.75 18.03 7.06
N ILE A 408 -6.76 18.61 7.70
CA ILE A 408 -8.12 18.69 7.12
C ILE A 408 -8.19 19.68 5.95
N GLU A 409 -7.46 20.79 6.01
CA GLU A 409 -7.35 21.74 4.89
C GLU A 409 -6.57 21.13 3.72
N ALA A 410 -5.49 20.38 4.00
CA ALA A 410 -4.73 19.66 2.98
C ALA A 410 -5.58 18.58 2.29
N ARG A 411 -6.46 17.89 3.04
CA ARG A 411 -7.46 16.98 2.45
C ARG A 411 -8.46 17.72 1.58
N ALA A 412 -8.94 18.88 2.01
CA ALA A 412 -9.85 19.70 1.22
C ALA A 412 -9.19 20.18 -0.08
N GLU A 413 -7.91 20.53 -0.05
CA GLU A 413 -7.12 20.89 -1.23
C GLU A 413 -6.95 19.69 -2.17
N ALA A 414 -6.53 18.52 -1.66
CA ALA A 414 -6.46 17.28 -2.44
C ALA A 414 -7.81 16.95 -3.11
N LEU A 415 -8.91 17.13 -2.38
CA LEU A 415 -10.26 16.86 -2.88
C LEU A 415 -10.62 17.81 -4.02
N ARG A 416 -10.34 19.11 -3.88
CA ARG A 416 -10.55 20.10 -4.95
C ARG A 416 -9.71 19.79 -6.19
N LEU A 417 -8.45 19.38 -6.01
CA LEU A 417 -7.57 19.00 -7.12
C LEU A 417 -8.07 17.76 -7.86
N ALA A 418 -8.47 16.72 -7.12
CA ALA A 418 -9.03 15.50 -7.70
C ALA A 418 -10.37 15.74 -8.42
N ILE A 419 -11.23 16.60 -7.85
CA ILE A 419 -12.49 17.03 -8.49
C ILE A 419 -12.21 17.83 -9.75
N GLY A 420 -11.31 18.82 -9.70
CA GLY A 420 -10.95 19.61 -10.87
C GLY A 420 -10.39 18.75 -12.01
N ALA A 421 -9.61 17.71 -11.69
CA ALA A 421 -9.15 16.73 -12.66
C ALA A 421 -10.31 15.93 -13.27
N ALA A 422 -11.28 15.49 -12.45
CA ALA A 422 -12.45 14.75 -12.91
C ALA A 422 -13.40 15.63 -13.78
N GLU A 423 -13.70 16.84 -13.33
CA GLU A 423 -14.52 17.82 -14.06
C GLU A 423 -13.93 18.19 -15.41
N GLY A 424 -12.61 18.43 -15.46
CA GLY A 424 -11.91 18.72 -16.70
C GLY A 424 -11.86 17.55 -17.68
N ALA A 425 -12.05 16.31 -17.20
CA ALA A 425 -11.97 15.11 -18.01
C ALA A 425 -13.32 14.68 -18.62
N GLY A 426 -14.44 14.96 -17.95
CA GLY A 426 -15.79 14.69 -18.47
C GLY A 426 -16.89 14.57 -17.41
N GLU A 427 -18.08 14.12 -17.82
CA GLU A 427 -19.25 13.99 -16.96
C GLU A 427 -19.36 12.61 -16.26
N GLY A 428 -20.26 12.50 -15.28
CA GLY A 428 -20.59 11.23 -14.62
C GLY A 428 -19.65 10.83 -13.48
N TRP A 429 -18.78 11.74 -13.04
CA TRP A 429 -18.03 11.60 -11.80
C TRP A 429 -18.92 11.95 -10.58
N PHE A 430 -18.59 11.39 -9.42
CA PHE A 430 -19.22 11.72 -8.15
C PHE A 430 -18.26 11.38 -6.99
N VAL A 431 -18.60 11.80 -5.77
CA VAL A 431 -17.79 11.52 -4.58
C VAL A 431 -18.52 10.55 -3.66
N ILE A 432 -17.83 9.50 -3.22
CA ILE A 432 -18.24 8.69 -2.08
C ILE A 432 -17.72 9.39 -0.81
N PRO A 433 -18.58 9.88 0.09
CA PRO A 433 -18.13 10.54 1.31
C PRO A 433 -17.37 9.59 2.22
N THR A 434 -16.62 10.17 3.14
CA THR A 434 -15.75 9.46 4.08
C THR A 434 -16.55 8.44 4.90
N HIS A 435 -17.66 8.83 5.55
CA HIS A 435 -18.34 8.00 6.56
C HIS A 435 -17.29 7.31 7.47
N ASP A 436 -17.39 6.01 7.66
CA ASP A 436 -16.43 5.18 8.40
C ASP A 436 -15.17 4.76 7.57
N ARG A 437 -15.00 5.23 6.33
CA ARG A 437 -13.80 4.97 5.51
C ARG A 437 -12.71 5.99 5.78
N PRO A 438 -11.41 5.64 5.70
CA PRO A 438 -10.28 6.54 5.99
C PRO A 438 -10.22 7.81 5.12
N ALA A 439 -10.80 7.78 3.91
CA ALA A 439 -10.79 8.90 2.98
C ALA A 439 -12.05 8.94 2.10
N PRO A 440 -12.43 10.13 1.60
CA PRO A 440 -13.42 10.23 0.54
C PRO A 440 -12.84 9.69 -0.77
N THR A 441 -13.72 9.20 -1.64
CA THR A 441 -13.35 8.61 -2.93
C THR A 441 -13.98 9.42 -4.06
N VAL A 442 -13.17 10.02 -4.94
CA VAL A 442 -13.62 10.58 -6.22
C VAL A 442 -13.76 9.43 -7.21
N VAL A 443 -15.00 9.15 -7.61
CA VAL A 443 -15.32 8.14 -8.63
C VAL A 443 -15.31 8.81 -9.99
N VAL A 444 -14.52 8.26 -10.91
CA VAL A 444 -14.34 8.73 -12.28
C VAL A 444 -14.71 7.60 -13.24
N PRO A 445 -15.52 7.82 -14.28
CA PRO A 445 -15.69 6.83 -15.34
C PRO A 445 -14.35 6.49 -16.02
N ALA A 446 -14.04 5.21 -16.17
CA ALA A 446 -12.77 4.72 -16.70
C ALA A 446 -12.33 5.32 -18.05
N PRO A 447 -13.24 5.67 -19.00
CA PRO A 447 -12.83 6.37 -20.23
C PRO A 447 -12.14 7.72 -20.00
N HIS A 448 -12.37 8.38 -18.86
CA HIS A 448 -11.75 9.66 -18.51
C HIS A 448 -10.38 9.49 -17.82
N ARG A 449 -9.90 8.25 -17.64
CA ARG A 449 -8.67 7.93 -16.88
C ARG A 449 -7.46 8.70 -17.38
N SER A 450 -7.17 8.64 -18.68
CA SER A 450 -5.97 9.28 -19.25
C SER A 450 -5.98 10.80 -19.08
N ALA A 451 -7.14 11.43 -19.22
CA ALA A 451 -7.30 12.87 -19.00
C ALA A 451 -7.13 13.27 -17.52
N VAL A 452 -7.69 12.47 -16.60
CA VAL A 452 -7.47 12.67 -15.15
C VAL A 452 -6.00 12.50 -14.79
N LEU A 453 -5.32 11.46 -15.30
CA LEU A 453 -3.88 11.27 -15.06
C LEU A 453 -3.06 12.47 -15.56
N ALA A 454 -3.36 12.98 -16.76
CA ALA A 454 -2.70 14.18 -17.29
C ALA A 454 -2.92 15.41 -16.40
N ALA A 455 -4.16 15.64 -15.93
CA ALA A 455 -4.45 16.75 -15.02
C ALA A 455 -3.75 16.59 -13.66
N LEU A 456 -3.65 15.36 -13.13
CA LEU A 456 -2.95 15.05 -11.90
C LEU A 456 -1.43 15.25 -12.00
N ALA A 457 -0.84 15.27 -13.21
CA ALA A 457 0.59 15.57 -13.38
C ALA A 457 0.94 17.03 -13.09
N GLU A 458 -0.07 17.92 -13.09
CA GLU A 458 0.06 19.36 -12.92
C GLU A 458 -0.26 19.84 -11.49
N VAL A 459 -0.59 18.91 -10.57
CA VAL A 459 -0.82 19.28 -9.16
C VAL A 459 0.48 19.74 -8.49
N PRO A 460 0.41 20.56 -7.42
CA PRO A 460 1.59 21.06 -6.74
C PRO A 460 2.53 19.95 -6.22
N ASP A 461 3.84 20.20 -6.25
CA ASP A 461 4.89 19.21 -5.88
C ASP A 461 4.81 18.68 -4.44
N HIS A 462 4.03 19.32 -3.55
CA HIS A 462 3.81 18.85 -2.19
C HIS A 462 2.74 17.74 -2.08
N PHE A 463 2.12 17.36 -3.20
CA PHE A 463 1.27 16.18 -3.32
C PHE A 463 2.00 15.02 -3.99
N SER A 464 1.79 13.81 -3.45
CA SER A 464 2.11 12.57 -4.13
C SER A 464 0.87 11.91 -4.68
N LEU A 465 1.08 11.11 -5.73
CA LEU A 465 0.18 10.01 -6.00
C LEU A 465 0.73 8.74 -5.35
N LEU A 466 -0.18 7.93 -4.83
CA LEU A 466 0.05 6.60 -4.31
C LEU A 466 -0.74 5.62 -5.17
N ASP A 467 -0.02 4.72 -5.84
CA ASP A 467 -0.60 3.54 -6.49
C ASP A 467 -0.58 2.38 -5.48
N PRO A 468 -1.75 1.99 -4.95
CA PRO A 468 -1.83 0.93 -3.96
C PRO A 468 -1.33 -0.39 -4.56
N GLY A 469 -0.61 -1.19 -3.77
CA GLY A 469 -0.08 -2.49 -4.18
C GLY A 469 -1.15 -3.59 -4.33
N ASP A 470 -2.39 -3.22 -4.62
CA ASP A 470 -3.56 -4.11 -4.64
C ASP A 470 -3.61 -5.06 -5.84
N ARG A 471 -2.60 -5.00 -6.71
CA ARG A 471 -2.55 -5.75 -7.97
C ARG A 471 -1.41 -6.73 -8.09
N GLY A 472 -0.50 -6.84 -7.11
CA GLY A 472 0.75 -7.60 -7.20
C GLY A 472 1.96 -6.76 -7.64
N TRP A 473 1.72 -5.49 -7.98
CA TRP A 473 2.77 -4.48 -8.04
C TRP A 473 3.12 -4.01 -6.61
N PRO A 474 4.40 -3.70 -6.30
CA PRO A 474 4.73 -3.06 -5.03
C PRO A 474 4.02 -1.71 -4.94
N VAL A 475 3.73 -1.28 -3.71
CA VAL A 475 3.22 0.07 -3.46
C VAL A 475 4.17 1.08 -4.07
N ARG A 476 3.67 1.96 -4.96
CA ARG A 476 4.45 3.04 -5.55
C ARG A 476 3.91 4.36 -5.05
N ARG A 477 4.82 5.21 -4.56
CA ARG A 477 4.48 6.56 -4.10
C ARG A 477 5.57 7.52 -4.53
N LEU A 478 5.20 8.52 -5.33
CA LEU A 478 6.10 9.53 -5.89
C LEU A 478 5.36 10.87 -6.00
N PRO A 479 6.06 12.01 -6.14
CA PRO A 479 5.44 13.25 -6.57
C PRO A 479 4.50 12.99 -7.76
N ALA A 480 3.33 13.64 -7.78
CA ALA A 480 2.26 13.28 -8.70
C ALA A 480 2.71 13.25 -10.18
N ARG A 481 3.45 14.27 -10.62
CA ARG A 481 4.07 14.33 -11.95
C ARG A 481 4.91 13.10 -12.29
N ASP A 482 5.79 12.70 -11.36
CA ASP A 482 6.68 11.57 -11.55
C ASP A 482 5.91 10.25 -11.62
N LEU A 483 4.90 10.06 -10.75
CA LEU A 483 4.12 8.83 -10.79
C LEU A 483 3.25 8.76 -12.06
N VAL A 484 2.67 9.88 -12.52
CA VAL A 484 1.93 9.90 -13.79
C VAL A 484 2.84 9.49 -14.94
N ALA A 485 4.09 9.96 -14.99
CA ALA A 485 5.05 9.53 -16.01
C ALA A 485 5.34 8.02 -15.93
N VAL A 486 5.43 7.44 -14.73
CA VAL A 486 5.56 5.98 -14.53
C VAL A 486 4.28 5.23 -14.93
N LEU A 487 3.12 5.87 -14.73
CA LEU A 487 1.80 5.31 -15.04
C LEU A 487 1.30 5.67 -16.44
N HIS A 488 2.09 6.33 -17.29
CA HIS A 488 1.64 6.84 -18.59
C HIS A 488 0.99 5.76 -19.46
N ASN A 489 1.48 4.53 -19.35
CA ASN A 489 0.93 3.38 -20.06
C ASN A 489 0.23 2.38 -19.13
N ALA A 490 -0.15 2.78 -17.92
CA ALA A 490 -0.84 1.94 -16.95
C ALA A 490 -2.36 2.12 -17.04
N ALA A 491 -3.11 1.11 -16.58
CA ALA A 491 -4.55 1.24 -16.35
C ALA A 491 -4.86 1.16 -14.85
N PRO A 492 -4.48 2.17 -14.02
CA PRO A 492 -4.92 2.23 -12.65
C PRO A 492 -6.44 2.24 -12.57
N ASN A 493 -6.98 1.36 -11.72
CA ASN A 493 -8.37 1.42 -11.29
C ASN A 493 -8.53 2.25 -10.02
N ARG A 494 -7.41 2.52 -9.33
CA ARG A 494 -7.37 3.21 -8.05
C ARG A 494 -6.06 3.94 -7.89
N LEU A 495 -6.12 5.15 -7.35
CA LEU A 495 -5.00 5.95 -6.89
C LEU A 495 -5.40 6.66 -5.59
N VAL A 496 -4.41 7.13 -4.84
CA VAL A 496 -4.63 8.06 -3.73
C VAL A 496 -3.81 9.32 -4.01
N LEU A 497 -4.48 10.47 -4.10
CA LEU A 497 -3.84 11.78 -4.09
C LEU A 497 -3.71 12.21 -2.64
N GLU A 498 -2.49 12.37 -2.15
CA GLU A 498 -2.26 12.70 -0.75
C GLU A 498 -1.15 13.73 -0.58
N PRO A 499 -1.24 14.61 0.43
CA PRO A 499 -0.11 15.43 0.81
C PRO A 499 1.08 14.51 1.11
N TRP A 500 2.20 14.77 0.45
CA TRP A 500 3.46 14.10 0.72
C TRP A 500 4.61 15.08 0.82
N PRO A 501 4.52 16.09 1.70
CA PRO A 501 5.74 16.78 2.06
C PRO A 501 6.54 15.86 2.99
N ARG A 502 7.77 15.49 2.58
CA ARG A 502 8.78 15.00 3.51
C ARG A 502 9.53 16.19 4.09
N SER A 503 9.66 16.24 5.41
CA SER A 503 10.56 17.17 6.11
C SER A 503 11.78 16.39 6.58
N GLU A 504 12.98 16.79 6.14
CA GLU A 504 14.25 16.15 6.53
C GLU A 504 14.26 14.61 6.35
N GLY A 505 13.62 14.11 5.27
CA GLY A 505 13.53 12.67 4.99
C GLY A 505 12.47 11.90 5.79
N ARG A 506 11.74 12.55 6.72
CA ARG A 506 10.66 11.96 7.54
C ARG A 506 9.27 12.41 7.08
N ARG A 507 8.22 11.72 7.57
CA ARG A 507 6.82 12.11 7.35
C ARG A 507 6.57 13.48 7.97
N SER A 508 6.00 14.41 7.21
CA SER A 508 5.49 15.67 7.77
C SER A 508 4.18 15.45 8.53
N PHE A 509 3.73 16.49 9.24
CA PHE A 509 2.43 16.49 9.92
C PHE A 509 1.22 16.39 8.99
N LEU A 510 1.39 16.61 7.68
CA LEU A 510 0.36 16.45 6.66
C LEU A 510 0.29 15.04 6.07
N GLY A 511 1.31 14.21 6.31
CA GLY A 511 1.50 12.92 5.62
C GLY A 511 0.61 11.77 6.12
N GLU A 512 -0.34 12.03 7.03
CA GLU A 512 -1.20 11.02 7.64
C GLU A 512 -2.67 11.37 7.41
N ASP A 513 -3.44 10.42 6.85
CA ASP A 513 -4.90 10.50 6.71
C ASP A 513 -5.42 11.85 6.18
N ALA A 514 -4.69 12.47 5.25
CA ALA A 514 -5.15 13.65 4.50
C ALA A 514 -5.38 13.34 3.01
N GLY A 515 -5.24 12.07 2.61
CA GLY A 515 -5.40 11.64 1.23
C GLY A 515 -6.85 11.64 0.74
N VAL A 516 -7.02 11.65 -0.58
CA VAL A 516 -8.27 11.47 -1.30
C VAL A 516 -8.07 10.32 -2.28
N GLU A 517 -8.98 9.37 -2.22
CA GLU A 517 -8.95 8.21 -3.10
C GLU A 517 -9.58 8.59 -4.45
N ILE A 518 -9.03 8.07 -5.55
CA ILE A 518 -9.57 8.25 -6.90
C ILE A 518 -9.80 6.85 -7.45
N GLU A 519 -11.04 6.51 -7.79
CA GLU A 519 -11.40 5.22 -8.38
C GLU A 519 -11.91 5.39 -9.81
N PHE A 520 -11.38 4.58 -10.72
CA PHE A 520 -11.82 4.52 -12.10
C PHE A 520 -12.81 3.37 -12.27
N TRP A 521 -14.10 3.70 -12.41
CA TRP A 521 -15.19 2.74 -12.55
C TRP A 521 -15.44 2.44 -14.02
N ASP A 522 -15.49 1.16 -14.38
CA ASP A 522 -15.70 0.75 -15.77
C ASP A 522 -17.08 1.20 -16.27
N ARG A 523 -17.17 1.69 -17.50
CA ARG A 523 -18.44 2.05 -18.13
C ARG A 523 -18.83 0.97 -19.13
N LEU A 524 -19.94 0.29 -18.88
CA LEU A 524 -20.53 -0.68 -19.79
C LEU A 524 -21.16 0.02 -21.01
N PRO A 525 -21.43 -0.71 -22.12
CA PRO A 525 -22.03 -0.14 -23.32
C PRO A 525 -23.39 0.53 -23.11
N ASP A 526 -24.19 0.01 -22.16
CA ASP A 526 -25.47 0.58 -21.76
C ASP A 526 -25.34 1.88 -20.93
N GLY A 527 -24.12 2.30 -20.61
CA GLY A 527 -23.82 3.47 -19.79
C GLY A 527 -23.70 3.20 -18.29
N THR A 528 -23.93 1.97 -17.84
CA THR A 528 -23.82 1.58 -16.42
C THR A 528 -22.36 1.66 -15.96
N LEU A 529 -22.12 2.33 -14.84
CA LEU A 529 -20.80 2.33 -14.19
C LEU A 529 -20.67 1.13 -13.26
N VAL A 530 -19.51 0.46 -13.28
CA VAL A 530 -19.22 -0.72 -12.47
C VAL A 530 -17.98 -0.48 -11.63
N ALA A 531 -18.12 -0.69 -10.32
CA ALA A 531 -17.05 -0.48 -9.37
C ALA A 531 -15.88 -1.46 -9.62
N PRO A 532 -14.62 -1.02 -9.50
CA PRO A 532 -13.46 -1.88 -9.69
C PRO A 532 -13.30 -2.94 -8.57
N ARG A 533 -14.01 -2.75 -7.46
CA ARG A 533 -14.04 -3.66 -6.31
C ARG A 533 -15.39 -3.62 -5.60
N PRO A 534 -15.76 -4.69 -4.88
CA PRO A 534 -16.89 -4.65 -3.96
C PRO A 534 -16.74 -3.50 -2.96
N ASN A 535 -17.81 -2.76 -2.76
CA ASN A 535 -17.89 -1.71 -1.76
C ASN A 535 -19.27 -1.73 -1.11
N ARG A 536 -19.42 -1.04 0.03
CA ARG A 536 -20.63 -1.08 0.87
C ARG A 536 -21.91 -0.50 0.24
N TRP A 537 -21.77 0.33 -0.80
CA TRP A 537 -22.87 1.14 -1.31
C TRP A 537 -23.54 0.47 -2.50
N THR A 538 -22.77 0.27 -3.57
CA THR A 538 -23.23 -0.41 -4.78
C THR A 538 -22.03 -0.82 -5.62
N GLN A 539 -22.18 -1.91 -6.37
CA GLN A 539 -21.21 -2.32 -7.39
C GLN A 539 -21.55 -1.74 -8.76
N GLN A 540 -22.77 -1.26 -8.97
CA GLN A 540 -23.24 -0.75 -10.26
C GLN A 540 -24.07 0.53 -10.08
N VAL A 541 -23.86 1.49 -10.96
CA VAL A 541 -24.64 2.72 -11.02
C VAL A 541 -25.22 2.83 -12.42
N PRO A 542 -26.54 2.61 -12.58
CA PRO A 542 -27.21 2.80 -13.87
C PRO A 542 -27.01 4.22 -14.41
N PRO A 543 -27.00 4.39 -15.74
CA PRO A 543 -26.93 5.72 -16.34
C PRO A 543 -28.10 6.59 -15.89
N GLY A 544 -27.85 7.89 -15.70
CA GLY A 544 -28.88 8.86 -15.28
C GLY A 544 -29.30 8.77 -13.81
N THR A 545 -28.61 7.97 -12.98
CA THR A 545 -28.85 7.95 -11.53
C THR A 545 -28.64 9.37 -10.95
N PRO A 546 -29.62 9.95 -10.25
CA PRO A 546 -29.53 11.33 -9.77
C PRO A 546 -28.50 11.48 -8.65
N THR A 547 -27.77 12.59 -8.68
CA THR A 547 -26.85 13.01 -7.62
C THR A 547 -27.46 14.10 -6.74
N THR A 548 -27.00 14.19 -5.49
CA THR A 548 -27.27 15.28 -4.55
C THR A 548 -25.96 15.92 -4.08
N GLN A 549 -26.02 17.07 -3.44
CA GLN A 549 -24.84 17.81 -2.96
C GLN A 549 -24.63 17.57 -1.46
N VAL A 550 -23.39 17.29 -1.05
CA VAL A 550 -23.02 17.11 0.37
C VAL A 550 -21.68 17.80 0.64
N ALA A 551 -21.45 18.26 1.88
CA ALA A 551 -20.17 18.79 2.30
C ALA A 551 -19.23 17.65 2.75
N VAL A 552 -18.07 17.52 2.12
CA VAL A 552 -17.02 16.54 2.45
C VAL A 552 -15.71 17.30 2.67
N ALA A 553 -15.14 17.20 3.88
CA ALA A 553 -13.94 17.96 4.26
C ALA A 553 -14.05 19.48 3.95
N GLY A 554 -15.24 20.06 4.10
CA GLY A 554 -15.50 21.48 3.80
C GLY A 554 -15.65 21.82 2.30
N VAL A 555 -15.70 20.82 1.42
CA VAL A 555 -15.93 20.98 -0.02
C VAL A 555 -17.32 20.45 -0.37
N THR A 556 -18.14 21.24 -1.06
CA THR A 556 -19.44 20.78 -1.57
C THR A 556 -19.23 19.92 -2.81
N VAL A 557 -19.72 18.68 -2.79
CA VAL A 557 -19.47 17.68 -3.83
C VAL A 557 -20.75 16.94 -4.24
N PRO A 558 -20.90 16.54 -5.52
CA PRO A 558 -21.97 15.65 -5.94
C PRO A 558 -21.73 14.23 -5.41
N THR A 559 -22.78 13.60 -4.92
CA THR A 559 -22.79 12.20 -4.47
C THR A 559 -24.12 11.54 -4.81
N LEU A 560 -24.23 10.21 -4.68
CA LEU A 560 -25.50 9.53 -4.83
C LEU A 560 -26.38 9.76 -3.60
N GLN A 561 -27.70 9.85 -3.76
CA GLN A 561 -28.63 10.11 -2.65
C GLN A 561 -28.44 9.13 -1.47
N LEU A 562 -28.18 7.84 -1.76
CA LEU A 562 -27.91 6.82 -0.74
C LEU A 562 -26.63 7.11 0.08
N MET A 563 -25.61 7.68 -0.57
CA MET A 563 -24.30 7.98 0.02
C MET A 563 -24.30 9.31 0.76
N ALA A 564 -25.30 10.18 0.59
CA ALA A 564 -25.39 11.44 1.35
C ALA A 564 -25.97 11.24 2.76
N ALA A 565 -26.68 10.14 2.99
CA ALA A 565 -27.38 9.89 4.24
C ALA A 565 -26.42 9.39 5.32
N PRO A 566 -26.56 9.83 6.59
CA PRO A 566 -25.85 9.22 7.71
C PRO A 566 -26.15 7.72 7.80
N THR A 567 -25.15 6.96 8.22
CA THR A 567 -25.25 5.51 8.42
C THR A 567 -25.24 5.15 9.90
N PRO A 568 -25.70 3.94 10.28
CA PRO A 568 -25.54 3.43 11.64
C PRO A 568 -24.08 3.27 12.09
N PHE A 569 -23.10 3.55 11.23
CA PHE A 569 -21.67 3.48 11.50
C PHE A 569 -21.04 4.85 11.76
N ASP A 570 -21.80 5.94 11.61
CA ASP A 570 -21.30 7.30 11.79
C ASP A 570 -21.59 7.80 13.22
N VAL A 571 -20.60 8.45 13.85
CA VAL A 571 -20.83 9.19 15.10
C VAL A 571 -21.40 10.58 14.77
N ALA A 572 -22.70 10.75 14.99
CA ALA A 572 -23.44 11.97 14.61
C ALA A 572 -23.82 12.91 15.77
N PHE A 573 -23.47 12.55 17.02
CA PHE A 573 -23.72 13.39 18.19
C PHE A 573 -22.56 14.34 18.48
N PRO A 574 -22.80 15.49 19.14
CA PRO A 574 -21.73 16.43 19.49
C PRO A 574 -20.77 15.84 20.52
N ILE A 575 -19.48 16.14 20.36
CA ILE A 575 -18.42 15.75 21.30
C ILE A 575 -17.61 16.98 21.69
N ASP A 576 -17.42 17.20 23.00
CA ASP A 576 -16.55 18.26 23.53
C ASP A 576 -15.21 17.70 24.03
N ALA A 577 -14.24 18.57 24.26
CA ALA A 577 -12.99 18.24 24.96
C ALA A 577 -12.90 18.99 26.29
N VAL A 578 -12.44 18.33 27.34
CA VAL A 578 -12.24 18.95 28.66
C VAL A 578 -10.79 18.76 29.07
N TYR A 579 -10.13 19.86 29.41
CA TYR A 579 -8.77 19.91 29.90
C TYR A 579 -8.75 20.37 31.36
N THR A 580 -7.80 19.87 32.13
CA THR A 580 -7.47 20.38 33.47
C THR A 580 -6.06 20.94 33.45
N TRP A 581 -5.86 22.16 33.94
CA TRP A 581 -4.54 22.78 33.96
C TRP A 581 -4.41 23.80 35.09
N VAL A 582 -3.19 23.91 35.62
CA VAL A 582 -2.78 24.96 36.56
C VAL A 582 -1.41 25.48 36.18
N ASP A 583 -1.19 26.78 36.36
CA ASP A 583 0.12 27.40 36.31
C ASP A 583 0.84 27.18 37.64
N GLY A 584 1.87 26.33 37.63
CA GLY A 584 2.69 26.07 38.80
C GLY A 584 3.69 27.15 39.12
N ASP A 585 3.92 28.13 38.23
CA ASP A 585 4.78 29.27 38.47
C ASP A 585 4.00 30.48 39.02
N ASP A 586 2.67 30.39 39.08
CA ASP A 586 1.81 31.43 39.66
C ASP A 586 2.10 31.63 41.16
N PRO A 587 2.56 32.83 41.57
CA PRO A 587 2.87 33.12 42.97
C PRO A 587 1.65 33.04 43.92
N GLU A 588 0.46 33.44 43.46
CA GLU A 588 -0.76 33.42 44.28
C GLU A 588 -1.21 31.98 44.54
N TRP A 589 -1.19 31.16 43.49
CA TRP A 589 -1.51 29.74 43.58
C TRP A 589 -0.52 28.99 44.47
N ASN A 590 0.78 29.26 44.34
CA ASN A 590 1.81 28.68 45.19
C ASN A 590 1.67 29.10 46.66
N ALA A 591 1.36 30.37 46.92
CA ALA A 591 1.11 30.84 48.28
C ALA A 591 -0.11 30.13 48.89
N ALA A 592 -1.19 29.96 48.14
CA ALA A 592 -2.36 29.21 48.56
C ALA A 592 -2.05 27.73 48.84
N ARG A 593 -1.21 27.10 48.00
CA ARG A 593 -0.74 25.71 48.17
C ARG A 593 0.05 25.55 49.46
N VAL A 594 1.08 26.37 49.65
CA VAL A 594 1.94 26.32 50.85
C VAL A 594 1.13 26.60 52.12
N ALA A 595 0.21 27.56 52.09
CA ALA A 595 -0.67 27.84 53.23
C ALA A 595 -1.55 26.64 53.60
N ARG A 596 -2.07 25.92 52.59
CA ARG A 596 -2.88 24.70 52.79
C ARG A 596 -2.01 23.51 53.25
N GLU A 597 -0.79 23.36 52.74
CA GLU A 597 0.17 22.33 53.19
C GLU A 597 0.60 22.54 54.64
N CYS A 598 0.89 23.77 55.05
CA CYS A 598 1.27 24.08 56.44
C CYS A 598 0.13 23.82 57.43
N ALA A 599 -1.13 23.88 56.99
CA ALA A 599 -2.30 23.59 57.80
C ALA A 599 -2.60 22.09 57.96
N ASP A 600 -2.07 21.23 57.08
CA ASP A 600 -2.35 19.80 57.04
C ASP A 600 -1.11 18.97 57.47
N ALA A 601 -1.12 18.47 58.71
CA ALA A 601 0.06 17.82 59.34
C ALA A 601 0.41 16.42 58.79
N ARG A 602 -0.10 16.03 57.60
CA ARG A 602 0.09 14.69 57.01
C ARG A 602 1.02 14.77 55.79
N LYS A 603 2.30 14.44 56.00
CA LYS A 603 3.32 14.39 54.95
C LYS A 603 3.17 13.17 54.05
N GLU A 604 2.95 13.37 52.75
CA GLU A 604 3.53 12.57 51.66
C GLU A 604 3.51 13.37 50.33
N SER A 605 4.70 13.56 49.74
CA SER A 605 5.00 14.06 48.37
C SER A 605 4.57 15.49 47.97
N ALA A 606 5.44 16.48 48.20
CA ALA A 606 5.39 17.80 47.58
C ALA A 606 6.75 18.14 46.94
N GLY A 607 6.96 17.72 45.69
CA GLY A 607 8.13 18.07 44.89
C GLY A 607 7.84 19.23 43.95
N GLN A 608 8.63 20.32 44.00
CA GLN A 608 8.49 21.49 43.12
C GLN A 608 8.57 21.15 41.62
N ALA A 609 9.23 20.06 41.24
CA ALA A 609 9.35 19.64 39.83
C ALA A 609 8.01 19.23 39.19
N ARG A 610 6.97 18.93 39.99
CA ARG A 610 5.67 18.45 39.50
C ARG A 610 4.80 19.55 38.85
N PHE A 611 5.16 20.82 39.00
CA PHE A 611 4.34 21.96 38.55
C PHE A 611 5.08 22.88 37.57
N ARG A 612 6.28 22.52 37.11
CA ARG A 612 7.02 23.29 36.11
C ARG A 612 6.31 23.18 34.75
N SER A 613 5.80 24.31 34.24
CA SER A 613 5.13 24.38 32.94
C SER A 613 6.15 24.44 31.80
N ARG A 614 6.00 23.59 30.79
CA ARG A 614 6.80 23.57 29.55
C ARG A 614 5.92 23.77 28.31
N ASP A 615 4.85 24.55 28.47
CA ASP A 615 3.82 24.80 27.45
C ASP A 615 3.07 23.53 26.99
N GLU A 616 3.02 22.47 27.79
CA GLU A 616 2.37 21.19 27.41
C GLU A 616 0.90 21.41 27.00
N LEU A 617 0.12 22.16 27.81
CA LEU A 617 -1.27 22.50 27.49
C LEU A 617 -1.40 23.17 26.11
N ARG A 618 -0.48 24.10 25.79
CA ARG A 618 -0.50 24.85 24.52
C ARG A 618 -0.38 23.90 23.35
N TYR A 619 0.61 23.02 23.37
CA TYR A 619 0.84 22.06 22.31
C TYR A 619 -0.18 20.92 22.30
N SER A 620 -0.74 20.55 23.45
CA SER A 620 -1.84 19.58 23.51
C SER A 620 -3.10 20.13 22.83
N LEU A 621 -3.48 21.38 23.11
CA LEU A 621 -4.56 22.06 22.39
C LEU A 621 -4.26 22.25 20.91
N ARG A 622 -2.99 22.51 20.55
CA ARG A 622 -2.55 22.54 19.15
C ARG A 622 -2.74 21.17 18.48
N SER A 623 -2.44 20.08 19.18
CA SER A 623 -2.68 18.71 18.68
C SER A 623 -4.18 18.45 18.46
N LEU A 624 -5.05 18.94 19.35
CA LEU A 624 -6.51 18.86 19.19
C LEU A 624 -6.98 19.62 17.95
N HIS A 625 -6.48 20.84 17.74
CA HIS A 625 -6.79 21.64 16.55
C HIS A 625 -6.40 20.93 15.25
N LEU A 626 -5.22 20.31 15.23
CA LEU A 626 -4.68 19.64 14.05
C LEU A 626 -5.36 18.30 13.77
N PHE A 627 -5.68 17.55 14.82
CA PHE A 627 -5.96 16.11 14.72
C PHE A 627 -7.34 15.69 15.22
N ALA A 628 -8.12 16.57 15.82
CA ALA A 628 -9.51 16.32 16.20
C ALA A 628 -10.42 17.50 15.83
N PRO A 629 -10.51 17.87 14.54
CA PRO A 629 -11.33 19.02 14.10
C PRO A 629 -12.84 18.80 14.25
N TRP A 630 -13.26 17.59 14.64
CA TRP A 630 -14.65 17.23 14.93
C TRP A 630 -15.10 17.62 16.35
N VAL A 631 -14.18 18.06 17.23
CA VAL A 631 -14.54 18.56 18.56
C VAL A 631 -15.35 19.86 18.43
N ARG A 632 -16.49 19.90 19.13
CA ARG A 632 -17.43 21.03 19.12
C ARG A 632 -16.92 22.20 19.96
N GLN A 633 -16.67 21.96 21.25
CA GLN A 633 -16.21 22.96 22.22
C GLN A 633 -15.06 22.40 23.06
N VAL A 634 -14.12 23.26 23.45
CA VAL A 634 -13.04 22.93 24.37
C VAL A 634 -13.24 23.69 25.69
N PHE A 635 -13.30 22.96 26.79
CA PHE A 635 -13.34 23.53 28.14
C PHE A 635 -11.99 23.36 28.80
N VAL A 636 -11.40 24.44 29.30
CA VAL A 636 -10.14 24.40 30.06
C VAL A 636 -10.45 24.80 31.50
N VAL A 637 -10.37 23.82 32.39
CA VAL A 637 -10.68 23.96 33.82
C VAL A 637 -9.42 24.40 34.56
N THR A 638 -9.49 25.56 35.22
CA THR A 638 -8.34 26.19 35.89
C THR A 638 -8.68 26.69 37.30
N ALA A 639 -7.65 26.97 38.08
CA ALA A 639 -7.77 27.60 39.40
C ALA A 639 -7.94 29.14 39.31
N GLY A 640 -8.73 29.63 38.35
CA GLY A 640 -8.92 31.07 38.07
C GLY A 640 -7.80 31.71 37.25
N GLN A 641 -6.92 30.88 36.71
CA GLN A 641 -5.78 31.28 35.90
C GLN A 641 -6.14 31.28 34.42
N ARG A 642 -5.45 32.14 33.65
CA ARG A 642 -5.49 32.14 32.18
C ARG A 642 -4.06 31.97 31.64
N PRO A 643 -3.81 30.98 30.76
CA PRO A 643 -2.52 30.86 30.10
C PRO A 643 -2.16 32.14 29.34
N GLY A 644 -0.94 32.66 29.53
CA GLY A 644 -0.50 33.93 28.94
C GLY A 644 -0.47 33.96 27.41
N TRP A 645 -0.47 32.80 26.75
CA TRP A 645 -0.50 32.65 25.28
C TRP A 645 -1.92 32.54 24.70
N LEU A 646 -2.95 32.37 25.53
CA LEU A 646 -4.33 32.09 25.12
C LEU A 646 -5.16 33.38 24.95
N LYS A 647 -5.58 33.68 23.73
CA LYS A 647 -6.56 34.76 23.45
C LYS A 647 -7.99 34.24 23.47
N ASP A 648 -8.95 35.16 23.45
CA ASP A 648 -10.37 34.81 23.34
C ASP A 648 -10.69 34.18 21.99
N ASP A 649 -11.35 33.02 22.02
CA ASP A 649 -11.83 32.28 20.85
C ASP A 649 -13.14 31.59 21.22
N PRO A 650 -14.19 31.66 20.37
CA PRO A 650 -15.50 31.08 20.69
C PRO A 650 -15.48 29.57 20.91
N ARG A 651 -14.44 28.85 20.46
CA ARG A 651 -14.30 27.40 20.65
C ARG A 651 -13.68 27.01 22.00
N ILE A 652 -13.13 27.97 22.75
CA ILE A 652 -12.51 27.72 24.06
C ILE A 652 -13.30 28.42 25.15
N THR A 653 -13.62 27.68 26.20
CA THR A 653 -14.26 28.19 27.41
C THR A 653 -13.37 27.90 28.61
N LEU A 654 -12.93 28.95 29.30
CA LEU A 654 -12.28 28.80 30.60
C LEU A 654 -13.34 28.55 31.66
N VAL A 655 -13.12 27.56 32.51
CA VAL A 655 -14.02 27.20 33.62
C VAL A 655 -13.21 27.27 34.90
N ASP A 656 -13.71 28.00 35.90
CA ASP A 656 -13.04 28.11 37.18
C ASP A 656 -13.40 26.91 38.07
N HIS A 657 -12.45 26.46 38.90
CA HIS A 657 -12.74 25.47 39.95
C HIS A 657 -13.96 25.85 40.80
N ARG A 658 -14.18 27.15 41.07
CA ARG A 658 -15.32 27.70 41.82
C ARG A 658 -16.67 27.44 41.15
N ASP A 659 -16.70 27.20 39.85
CA ASP A 659 -17.94 26.98 39.10
C ASP A 659 -18.43 25.54 39.21
N ILE A 660 -17.54 24.58 39.55
CA ILE A 660 -17.83 23.14 39.50
C ILE A 660 -17.58 22.39 40.82
N LEU A 661 -16.73 22.92 41.71
CA LEU A 661 -16.41 22.30 42.99
C LEU A 661 -17.14 22.99 44.16
N PRO A 662 -17.42 22.25 45.26
CA PRO A 662 -17.96 22.84 46.47
C PRO A 662 -17.06 23.95 47.05
N ALA A 663 -17.65 25.04 47.54
CA ALA A 663 -16.88 26.17 48.09
C ALA A 663 -15.99 25.77 49.29
N ASP A 664 -16.41 24.79 50.09
CA ASP A 664 -15.65 24.24 51.22
C ASP A 664 -14.48 23.33 50.81
N ALA A 665 -14.45 22.89 49.54
CA ALA A 665 -13.37 22.07 48.98
C ALA A 665 -12.18 22.90 48.44
N LEU A 666 -12.35 24.22 48.30
CA LEU A 666 -11.36 25.10 47.66
C LEU A 666 -10.44 25.79 48.67
N PRO A 667 -9.20 26.13 48.28
CA PRO A 667 -8.52 25.72 47.04
C PRO A 667 -8.13 24.23 47.08
N THR A 668 -8.17 23.58 45.93
CA THR A 668 -7.73 22.19 45.76
C THR A 668 -6.48 22.11 44.89
N PHE A 669 -5.59 21.18 45.22
CA PHE A 669 -4.35 20.85 44.52
C PHE A 669 -4.34 19.36 44.13
N ASN A 670 -5.53 18.75 44.10
CA ASN A 670 -5.73 17.34 43.81
C ASN A 670 -6.47 17.18 42.48
N SER A 671 -5.78 16.67 41.46
CA SER A 671 -6.40 16.39 40.15
C SER A 671 -7.60 15.43 40.27
N GLN A 672 -7.54 14.45 41.18
CA GLN A 672 -8.63 13.50 41.39
C GLN A 672 -9.87 14.17 41.99
N ALA A 673 -9.69 15.22 42.81
CA ALA A 673 -10.79 16.02 43.30
C ALA A 673 -11.48 16.78 42.16
N ILE A 674 -10.70 17.39 41.26
CA ILE A 674 -11.23 18.13 40.09
C ILE A 674 -12.00 17.18 39.16
N GLU A 675 -11.47 15.97 38.91
CA GLU A 675 -12.14 14.94 38.09
C GLU A 675 -13.57 14.63 38.57
N THR A 676 -13.86 14.73 39.88
CA THR A 676 -15.20 14.43 40.44
C THR A 676 -16.32 15.40 40.04
N SER A 677 -15.98 16.51 39.38
CA SER A 677 -16.93 17.58 39.06
C SER A 677 -16.92 18.00 37.60
N LEU A 678 -16.12 17.39 36.72
CA LEU A 678 -16.02 17.83 35.32
C LEU A 678 -17.33 17.67 34.52
N HIS A 679 -18.18 16.70 34.88
CA HIS A 679 -19.50 16.53 34.25
C HIS A 679 -20.51 17.63 34.63
N LYS A 680 -20.16 18.51 35.56
CA LYS A 680 -21.01 19.62 36.04
C LYS A 680 -20.77 20.92 35.27
N ILE A 681 -19.83 20.92 34.32
CA ILE A 681 -19.55 22.09 33.47
C ILE A 681 -20.82 22.50 32.70
N ALA A 682 -21.22 23.76 32.83
CA ALA A 682 -22.38 24.28 32.14
C ALA A 682 -22.19 24.25 30.61
N GLY A 683 -23.15 23.65 29.89
CA GLY A 683 -23.12 23.57 28.42
C GLY A 683 -22.33 22.40 27.84
N LEU A 684 -21.72 21.54 28.68
CA LEU A 684 -21.00 20.34 28.25
C LEU A 684 -21.93 19.35 27.52
N ALA A 685 -21.45 18.78 26.42
CA ALA A 685 -22.15 17.72 25.69
C ALA A 685 -22.27 16.44 26.53
N GLU A 686 -23.30 15.63 26.26
CA GLU A 686 -23.44 14.29 26.85
C GLU A 686 -22.19 13.42 26.60
N HIS A 687 -21.51 13.60 25.46
CA HIS A 687 -20.28 12.90 25.12
C HIS A 687 -19.12 13.91 25.13
N PHE A 688 -18.06 13.61 25.87
CA PHE A 688 -16.87 14.45 25.89
C PHE A 688 -15.60 13.62 26.10
N VAL A 689 -14.46 14.16 25.70
CA VAL A 689 -13.15 13.54 25.93
C VAL A 689 -12.40 14.36 26.97
N TYR A 690 -12.08 13.74 28.10
CA TYR A 690 -11.17 14.32 29.08
C TYR A 690 -9.73 14.09 28.62
N VAL A 691 -8.94 15.16 28.57
CA VAL A 691 -7.54 15.14 28.13
C VAL A 691 -6.69 15.85 29.18
N ASN A 692 -5.68 15.15 29.71
CA ASN A 692 -4.68 15.81 30.55
C ASN A 692 -3.81 16.74 29.70
N ASP A 693 -3.27 17.79 30.31
CA ASP A 693 -2.41 18.77 29.66
C ASP A 693 -1.11 18.17 29.11
N ASP A 694 -0.66 17.04 29.66
CA ASP A 694 0.53 16.28 29.25
C ASP A 694 0.26 15.18 28.19
N VAL A 695 -0.98 15.08 27.69
CA VAL A 695 -1.39 14.10 26.67
C VAL A 695 -1.60 14.80 25.33
N PHE A 696 -1.08 14.20 24.25
CA PHE A 696 -1.10 14.76 22.90
C PHE A 696 -1.69 13.77 21.91
N LEU A 697 -2.43 14.28 20.92
CA LEU A 697 -2.78 13.51 19.73
C LEU A 697 -1.55 13.43 18.82
N GLY A 698 -1.14 12.23 18.45
CA GLY A 698 0.05 11.98 17.64
C GLY A 698 -0.20 12.11 16.13
N ARG A 699 -1.44 11.91 15.69
CA ARG A 699 -1.88 11.92 14.29
C ARG A 699 -3.38 12.22 14.20
N PRO A 700 -3.93 12.54 13.00
CA PRO A 700 -5.37 12.75 12.83
C PRO A 700 -6.22 11.59 13.38
N THR A 701 -7.28 11.93 14.10
CA THR A 701 -8.19 10.98 14.75
C THR A 701 -9.63 11.21 14.31
N ARG A 702 -10.47 10.21 14.55
CA ARG A 702 -11.90 10.22 14.20
C ARG A 702 -12.76 10.07 15.45
N PRO A 703 -14.01 10.57 15.45
CA PRO A 703 -14.90 10.39 16.59
C PRO A 703 -15.16 8.91 16.88
N GLU A 704 -15.17 8.05 15.86
CA GLU A 704 -15.34 6.58 15.98
C GLU A 704 -14.21 5.90 16.79
N GLN A 705 -13.06 6.56 16.96
CA GLN A 705 -11.96 6.06 17.80
C GLN A 705 -12.25 6.25 19.29
N PHE A 706 -13.13 7.20 19.65
CA PHE A 706 -13.47 7.56 21.02
C PHE A 706 -14.88 7.10 21.42
N PHE A 707 -15.81 7.01 20.48
CA PHE A 707 -17.17 6.57 20.73
C PHE A 707 -17.68 5.64 19.64
N SER A 708 -18.50 4.66 20.04
CA SER A 708 -19.28 3.92 19.05
C SER A 708 -20.42 4.79 18.51
N PRO A 709 -20.97 4.48 17.33
CA PRO A 709 -22.16 5.15 16.81
C PRO A 709 -23.37 5.08 17.76
N GLY A 710 -23.42 4.05 18.61
CA GLY A 710 -24.43 3.91 19.67
C GLY A 710 -24.15 4.72 20.94
N GLY A 711 -23.08 5.52 20.99
CA GLY A 711 -22.71 6.34 22.13
C GLY A 711 -21.97 5.60 23.25
N ALA A 712 -21.38 4.43 22.98
CA ALA A 712 -20.52 3.77 23.97
C ALA A 712 -19.12 4.39 23.94
N ALA A 713 -18.56 4.70 25.11
CA ALA A 713 -17.22 5.30 25.23
C ALA A 713 -16.10 4.26 25.01
N ALA A 714 -15.02 4.63 24.35
CA ALA A 714 -13.83 3.81 24.25
C ALA A 714 -13.08 3.79 25.58
N ALA A 715 -12.78 2.60 26.10
CA ALA A 715 -11.94 2.40 27.28
C ALA A 715 -10.58 1.83 26.86
N PHE A 716 -9.53 2.63 27.01
CA PHE A 716 -8.17 2.23 26.66
C PHE A 716 -7.49 1.59 27.87
N VAL A 717 -7.55 0.26 27.96
CA VAL A 717 -6.98 -0.48 29.09
C VAL A 717 -5.46 -0.52 28.99
N GLY A 718 -4.78 -0.13 30.06
CA GLY A 718 -3.32 -0.11 30.15
C GLY A 718 -2.75 -1.48 30.51
N THR A 719 -1.43 -1.63 30.36
CA THR A 719 -0.74 -2.88 30.70
C THR A 719 -0.30 -2.95 32.17
N THR A 720 -0.26 -1.81 32.87
CA THR A 720 0.21 -1.71 34.26
C THR A 720 -0.78 -2.38 35.23
N PRO A 721 -0.36 -3.39 36.00
CA PRO A 721 -1.22 -4.02 37.00
C PRO A 721 -1.43 -3.10 38.21
N ILE A 722 -2.62 -3.15 38.81
CA ILE A 722 -2.92 -2.44 40.06
C ILE A 722 -2.16 -3.06 41.25
N GLY A 723 -1.84 -4.36 41.17
CA GLY A 723 -1.19 -5.12 42.24
C GLY A 723 -2.18 -5.84 43.16
N LEU A 724 -1.64 -6.59 44.13
CA LEU A 724 -2.42 -7.27 45.16
C LEU A 724 -3.04 -6.26 46.14
N PRO A 725 -4.16 -6.58 46.82
CA PRO A 725 -4.72 -5.73 47.88
C PRO A 725 -3.66 -5.33 48.91
N GLY A 726 -3.53 -4.02 49.17
CA GLY A 726 -2.55 -3.46 50.10
C GLY A 726 -1.13 -3.29 49.56
N ALA A 727 -0.83 -3.72 48.32
CA ALA A 727 0.50 -3.60 47.71
C ALA A 727 0.71 -2.33 46.89
N ALA A 728 -0.32 -1.47 46.73
CA ALA A 728 -0.22 -0.24 45.98
C ALA A 728 0.73 0.78 46.66
N ASP A 729 1.80 1.15 45.96
CA ASP A 729 2.87 2.02 46.45
C ASP A 729 2.89 3.41 45.81
N LYS A 730 2.12 3.60 44.71
CA LYS A 730 1.98 4.89 44.00
C LYS A 730 0.57 5.44 44.16
N PRO A 731 0.39 6.78 44.27
CA PRO A 731 -0.94 7.39 44.48
C PRO A 731 -2.00 7.00 43.44
N PHE A 732 -1.63 6.85 42.16
CA PHE A 732 -2.60 6.44 41.13
C PHE A 732 -2.98 4.94 41.24
N LEU A 733 -2.08 4.08 41.72
CA LEU A 733 -2.37 2.67 42.00
C LEU A 733 -3.28 2.55 43.23
N THR A 734 -3.07 3.38 44.24
CA THR A 734 -3.94 3.44 45.42
C THR A 734 -5.37 3.85 45.02
N ALA A 735 -5.52 4.88 44.19
CA ALA A 735 -6.83 5.29 43.68
C ALA A 735 -7.49 4.18 42.82
N ALA A 736 -6.71 3.48 42.00
CA ALA A 736 -7.22 2.34 41.24
C ALA A 736 -7.62 1.15 42.13
N ALA A 737 -6.91 0.90 43.23
CA ALA A 737 -7.30 -0.09 44.23
C ALA A 737 -8.60 0.29 44.96
N ASN A 738 -8.80 1.58 45.25
CA ASN A 738 -10.08 2.07 45.79
C ASN A 738 -11.22 1.90 44.78
N ASN A 739 -10.98 2.19 43.50
CA ASN A 739 -11.94 1.95 42.43
C ASN A 739 -12.28 0.45 42.31
N ARG A 740 -11.29 -0.44 42.44
CA ARG A 740 -11.53 -1.90 42.46
C ARG A 740 -12.50 -2.27 43.56
N ALA A 741 -12.30 -1.79 44.78
CA ALA A 741 -13.19 -2.10 45.91
C ALA A 741 -14.63 -1.63 45.64
N LEU A 742 -14.81 -0.42 45.10
CA LEU A 742 -16.15 0.09 44.74
C LEU A 742 -16.84 -0.76 43.66
N LEU A 743 -16.09 -1.21 42.65
CA LEU A 743 -16.63 -2.03 41.58
C LEU A 743 -16.89 -3.48 42.01
N GLU A 744 -16.06 -4.03 42.89
CA GLU A 744 -16.27 -5.33 43.51
C GLU A 744 -17.56 -5.33 44.34
N GLU A 745 -17.74 -4.32 45.19
CA GLU A 745 -18.96 -4.15 45.97
C GLU A 745 -20.21 -3.99 45.08
N ALA A 746 -20.09 -3.21 44.01
CA ALA A 746 -21.20 -2.87 43.13
C ALA A 746 -21.60 -3.98 42.14
N PHE A 747 -20.64 -4.77 41.65
CA PHE A 747 -20.84 -5.69 40.54
C PHE A 747 -20.30 -7.10 40.79
N GLY A 748 -19.55 -7.34 41.87
CA GLY A 748 -18.86 -8.60 42.12
C GLY A 748 -17.71 -8.87 41.14
N VAL A 749 -17.10 -7.81 40.58
CA VAL A 749 -16.02 -7.92 39.59
C VAL A 749 -14.76 -7.19 40.07
N GLU A 750 -13.61 -7.84 39.91
CA GLU A 750 -12.31 -7.23 40.14
C GLU A 750 -11.67 -6.70 38.86
N ILE A 751 -11.24 -5.43 38.88
CA ILE A 751 -10.39 -4.85 37.83
C ILE A 751 -8.92 -5.14 38.13
N THR A 752 -8.13 -5.56 37.16
CA THR A 752 -6.72 -6.01 37.40
C THR A 752 -5.67 -4.97 37.00
N GLN A 753 -6.01 -4.09 36.07
CA GLN A 753 -5.11 -3.14 35.43
C GLN A 753 -5.67 -1.71 35.50
N VAL A 754 -4.79 -0.72 35.39
CA VAL A 754 -5.19 0.69 35.23
C VAL A 754 -5.51 1.00 33.77
N MET A 755 -6.15 2.14 33.50
CA MET A 755 -6.31 2.64 32.14
C MET A 755 -4.98 3.20 31.61
N ALA A 756 -4.80 3.17 30.30
CA ALA A 756 -3.69 3.83 29.64
C ALA A 756 -3.78 5.35 29.86
N HIS A 757 -2.63 6.04 29.97
CA HIS A 757 -2.58 7.49 30.12
C HIS A 757 -2.81 8.19 28.77
N SER A 758 -4.05 8.11 28.30
CA SER A 758 -4.51 8.58 26.99
C SER A 758 -5.69 9.55 27.15
N PRO A 759 -6.24 10.14 26.08
CA PRO A 759 -7.53 10.79 26.17
C PRO A 759 -8.59 9.81 26.69
N HIS A 760 -9.49 10.29 27.53
CA HIS A 760 -10.52 9.49 28.20
C HIS A 760 -11.91 9.91 27.74
N PRO A 761 -12.56 9.15 26.84
CA PRO A 761 -13.95 9.35 26.46
C PRO A 761 -14.90 9.12 27.64
N GLN A 762 -15.85 10.03 27.80
CA GLN A 762 -16.75 10.09 28.95
C GLN A 762 -18.17 10.38 28.51
N ARG A 763 -19.10 10.04 29.40
CA ARG A 763 -20.51 10.36 29.27
C ARG A 763 -21.01 11.05 30.52
N VAL A 764 -21.68 12.19 30.36
CA VAL A 764 -22.27 12.92 31.50
C VAL A 764 -23.24 12.02 32.25
N SER A 765 -24.14 11.31 31.56
CA SER A 765 -25.08 10.38 32.20
C SER A 765 -24.40 9.27 33.02
N VAL A 766 -23.27 8.72 32.57
CA VAL A 766 -22.52 7.70 33.31
C VAL A 766 -21.90 8.28 34.57
N LEU A 767 -21.35 9.49 34.49
CA LEU A 767 -20.72 10.15 35.63
C LEU A 767 -21.75 10.56 36.70
N THR A 768 -22.92 11.02 36.28
CA THR A 768 -24.06 11.28 37.18
C THR A 768 -24.50 10.00 37.89
N GLU A 769 -24.63 8.87 37.18
CA GLU A 769 -25.01 7.58 37.78
C GLU A 769 -23.97 7.11 38.81
N ILE A 770 -22.67 7.32 38.55
CA ILE A 770 -21.59 7.00 39.48
C ILE A 770 -21.64 7.90 40.72
N GLU A 771 -21.92 9.19 40.55
CA GLU A 771 -22.07 10.13 41.66
C GLU A 771 -23.24 9.78 42.57
N GLU A 772 -24.37 9.38 42.00
CA GLU A 772 -25.54 8.91 42.75
C GLU A 772 -25.27 7.60 43.49
N ARG A 773 -24.46 6.72 42.90
CA ARG A 773 -24.17 5.39 43.45
C ARG A 773 -23.09 5.39 44.52
N PHE A 774 -22.05 6.23 44.37
CA PHE A 774 -20.93 6.30 45.30
C PHE A 774 -20.73 7.72 45.89
N PRO A 775 -21.79 8.34 46.43
CA PRO A 775 -21.77 9.76 46.81
C PRO A 775 -20.73 10.04 47.89
N GLU A 776 -20.53 9.13 48.84
CA GLU A 776 -19.54 9.29 49.91
C GLU A 776 -18.10 9.24 49.38
N ALA A 777 -17.80 8.35 48.44
CA ALA A 777 -16.45 8.21 47.89
C ALA A 777 -16.05 9.44 47.06
N LEU A 778 -16.98 9.93 46.23
CA LEU A 778 -16.76 11.14 45.44
C LEU A 778 -16.72 12.38 46.34
N ALA A 779 -17.63 12.51 47.32
CA ALA A 779 -17.65 13.66 48.24
C ALA A 779 -16.39 13.77 49.11
N ARG A 780 -15.79 12.64 49.51
CA ARG A 780 -14.50 12.62 50.20
C ARG A 780 -13.37 13.06 49.28
N THR A 781 -13.30 12.50 48.08
CA THR A 781 -12.25 12.82 47.09
C THR A 781 -12.32 14.29 46.68
N ALA A 782 -13.52 14.80 46.42
CA ALA A 782 -13.75 16.20 46.06
C ALA A 782 -13.24 17.19 47.12
N ARG A 783 -13.26 16.82 48.41
CA ARG A 783 -12.80 17.64 49.54
C ARG A 783 -11.36 17.37 49.96
N ALA A 784 -10.65 16.47 49.29
CA ALA A 784 -9.24 16.20 49.57
C ALA A 784 -8.37 17.28 48.90
N PRO A 785 -7.73 18.19 49.66
CA PRO A 785 -6.97 19.28 49.07
C PRO A 785 -5.70 18.80 48.36
N PHE A 786 -5.15 17.65 48.79
CA PHE A 786 -4.01 16.96 48.18
C PHE A 786 -4.37 15.49 47.94
N ARG A 787 -3.58 14.80 47.10
CA ARG A 787 -3.78 13.37 46.86
C ARG A 787 -3.77 12.59 48.18
N SER A 788 -4.82 11.82 48.42
CA SER A 788 -5.04 11.02 49.61
C SER A 788 -5.12 9.53 49.27
N ARG A 789 -4.80 8.68 50.26
CA ARG A 789 -4.95 7.21 50.14
C ARG A 789 -6.40 6.77 49.97
N SER A 790 -7.35 7.65 50.26
CA SER A 790 -8.80 7.40 50.14
C SER A 790 -9.42 7.87 48.82
N ASP A 791 -8.62 8.46 47.93
CA ASP A 791 -9.14 9.08 46.70
C ASP A 791 -9.58 8.03 45.69
N VAL A 792 -10.52 8.42 44.83
CA VAL A 792 -10.93 7.66 43.65
C VAL A 792 -10.49 8.40 42.38
N SER A 793 -10.02 7.66 41.39
CA SER A 793 -9.72 8.20 40.06
C SER A 793 -10.98 8.04 39.21
N LEU A 794 -11.78 9.11 39.09
CA LEU A 794 -13.11 9.03 38.47
C LEU A 794 -13.01 8.83 36.96
N LEU A 795 -12.42 9.77 36.23
CA LEU A 795 -12.44 9.79 34.76
C LEU A 795 -11.34 8.89 34.20
N SER A 796 -10.17 8.95 34.83
CA SER A 796 -8.99 8.19 34.44
C SER A 796 -9.05 6.69 34.80
N SER A 797 -10.10 6.22 35.49
CA SER A 797 -10.25 4.80 35.81
C SER A 797 -11.70 4.34 36.09
N LEU A 798 -12.37 4.88 37.12
CA LEU A 798 -13.64 4.33 37.63
C LEU A 798 -14.75 4.34 36.57
N ALA A 799 -14.94 5.48 35.89
CA ALA A 799 -16.00 5.67 34.91
C ALA A 799 -15.86 4.77 33.67
N GLN A 800 -14.62 4.55 33.23
CA GLN A 800 -14.35 3.69 32.08
C GLN A 800 -14.66 2.22 32.43
N HIS A 801 -14.22 1.74 33.60
CA HIS A 801 -14.55 0.39 34.06
C HIS A 801 -16.04 0.22 34.34
N TYR A 802 -16.69 1.22 34.95
CA TYR A 802 -18.13 1.24 35.17
C TYR A 802 -18.89 1.17 33.84
N GLY A 803 -18.43 1.91 32.84
CA GLY A 803 -18.96 1.86 31.48
C GLY A 803 -18.85 0.48 30.86
N LEU A 804 -17.71 -0.21 31.03
CA LEU A 804 -17.51 -1.58 30.55
C LEU A 804 -18.50 -2.56 31.20
N LEU A 805 -18.69 -2.45 32.52
CA LEU A 805 -19.57 -3.31 33.29
C LEU A 805 -21.07 -3.06 33.02
N THR A 806 -21.43 -1.85 32.57
CA THR A 806 -22.81 -1.47 32.26
C THR A 806 -23.14 -1.46 30.77
N GLY A 807 -22.21 -1.86 29.90
CA GLY A 807 -22.39 -1.87 28.45
C GLY A 807 -22.42 -0.48 27.79
N ARG A 808 -21.94 0.55 28.49
CA ARG A 808 -21.86 1.96 28.04
C ARG A 808 -20.45 2.38 27.64
N ALA A 809 -19.49 1.47 27.74
CA ALA A 809 -18.15 1.57 27.17
C ALA A 809 -17.75 0.25 26.50
N PHE A 810 -16.76 0.30 25.62
CA PHE A 810 -16.16 -0.88 24.99
C PHE A 810 -14.63 -0.83 25.13
N ALA A 811 -14.00 -2.00 25.23
CA ALA A 811 -12.55 -2.08 25.30
C ALA A 811 -11.95 -1.74 23.92
N ALA A 812 -11.16 -0.67 23.86
CA ALA A 812 -10.55 -0.15 22.65
C ALA A 812 -9.02 -0.26 22.69
N THR A 813 -8.40 -0.21 21.51
CA THR A 813 -6.94 -0.22 21.37
C THR A 813 -6.48 1.01 20.60
N ALA A 814 -5.39 1.62 21.05
CA ALA A 814 -4.73 2.73 20.36
C ALA A 814 -3.20 2.60 20.50
N GLY A 815 -2.47 3.07 19.49
CA GLY A 815 -1.02 3.20 19.56
C GLY A 815 -0.66 4.31 20.56
N HIS A 816 -0.05 3.94 21.69
CA HIS A 816 0.26 4.86 22.77
C HIS A 816 1.76 4.84 23.10
N ALA A 817 2.36 6.02 23.28
CA ALA A 817 3.74 6.18 23.74
C ALA A 817 3.82 7.01 25.02
N PHE A 818 4.66 6.57 25.96
CA PHE A 818 5.01 7.34 27.16
C PHE A 818 6.45 7.82 27.04
N VAL A 819 6.67 9.14 27.09
CA VAL A 819 7.99 9.76 27.12
C VAL A 819 8.34 10.07 28.57
N ASP A 820 9.39 9.43 29.07
CA ASP A 820 9.88 9.65 30.43
C ASP A 820 11.00 10.69 30.39
N LEU A 821 10.71 11.91 30.86
CA LEU A 821 11.66 13.02 30.86
C LEU A 821 12.83 12.82 31.82
N SER A 822 12.69 11.93 32.81
CA SER A 822 13.75 11.63 33.79
C SER A 822 14.82 10.67 33.24
N ASN A 823 14.53 10.03 32.09
CA ASN A 823 15.33 8.94 31.55
C ASN A 823 16.41 9.42 30.56
N ALA A 824 17.61 8.82 30.64
CA ALA A 824 18.70 9.04 29.67
C ALA A 824 18.32 8.70 28.20
N ARG A 825 17.16 8.09 27.95
CA ARG A 825 16.65 7.73 26.62
C ARG A 825 15.70 8.75 25.99
N VAL A 826 15.39 9.87 26.67
CA VAL A 826 14.40 10.87 26.21
C VAL A 826 14.61 11.31 24.75
N GLU A 827 15.85 11.62 24.36
CA GLU A 827 16.17 12.04 22.98
C GLU A 827 15.82 10.96 21.95
N ARG A 828 16.08 9.68 22.28
CA ARG A 828 15.74 8.55 21.42
C ARG A 828 14.21 8.39 21.31
N GLN A 829 13.47 8.52 22.41
CA GLN A 829 12.00 8.43 22.40
C GLN A 829 11.39 9.54 21.54
N LEU A 830 11.85 10.79 21.71
CA LEU A 830 11.40 11.93 20.89
C LEU A 830 11.78 11.77 19.41
N LYS A 831 12.95 11.21 19.10
CA LYS A 831 13.35 10.87 17.72
C LYS A 831 12.47 9.78 17.10
N GLN A 832 12.06 8.79 17.89
CA GLN A 832 11.15 7.72 17.44
C GLN A 832 9.75 8.27 17.17
N LEU A 833 9.22 9.13 18.04
CA LEU A 833 7.90 9.74 17.85
C LEU A 833 7.77 10.49 16.52
N ARG A 834 8.84 11.10 15.99
CA ARG A 834 8.84 11.76 14.67
C ARG A 834 8.51 10.85 13.48
N ALA A 835 8.40 9.53 13.68
CA ALA A 835 7.81 8.61 12.72
C ALA A 835 6.29 8.81 12.54
N ARG A 836 5.63 9.44 13.53
CA ARG A 836 4.19 9.72 13.60
C ARG A 836 3.28 8.48 13.61
N ASP A 837 3.78 7.37 14.13
CA ASP A 837 3.12 6.05 14.12
C ASP A 837 2.23 5.75 15.35
N HIS A 838 2.04 6.73 16.24
CA HIS A 838 1.23 6.59 17.46
C HIS A 838 -0.01 7.49 17.41
N ASP A 839 -1.15 6.97 17.88
CA ASP A 839 -2.40 7.72 18.03
C ASP A 839 -2.27 8.81 19.10
N PHE A 840 -1.67 8.44 20.23
CA PHE A 840 -1.50 9.29 21.39
C PHE A 840 -0.08 9.15 21.94
N PHE A 841 0.44 10.23 22.51
CA PHE A 841 1.60 10.14 23.37
C PHE A 841 1.45 11.08 24.55
N CYS A 842 2.13 10.75 25.65
CA CYS A 842 2.18 11.60 26.82
C CYS A 842 3.61 11.77 27.30
N VAL A 843 3.83 12.87 28.02
CA VAL A 843 5.15 13.26 28.51
C VAL A 843 5.09 13.36 30.02
N GLY A 844 5.83 12.51 30.74
CA GLY A 844 5.83 12.46 32.19
C GLY A 844 7.17 12.83 32.81
N ASP A 845 7.11 13.54 33.95
CA ASP A 845 8.29 13.85 34.78
C ASP A 845 8.30 12.93 36.02
N HIS A 846 9.43 12.27 36.28
CA HIS A 846 9.68 11.48 37.48
C HIS A 846 10.86 12.09 38.25
N HIS A 847 10.72 12.18 39.56
CA HIS A 847 11.71 12.80 40.44
C HIS A 847 12.98 11.95 40.53
N ASP A 848 13.88 12.12 39.55
CA ASP A 848 15.32 11.85 39.59
C ASP A 848 15.90 12.16 38.20
N PHE A 849 16.49 13.35 38.01
CA PHE A 849 17.07 13.73 36.72
C PHE A 849 18.36 12.93 36.45
N ALA A 850 18.32 11.97 35.52
CA ALA A 850 19.54 11.35 34.98
C ALA A 850 20.29 12.25 33.97
N VAL A 851 19.68 13.39 33.58
CA VAL A 851 20.11 14.30 32.51
C VAL A 851 19.84 15.76 32.93
N ASP A 852 20.60 16.73 32.43
CA ASP A 852 20.40 18.16 32.69
C ASP A 852 19.00 18.66 32.31
N ALA A 853 18.32 19.33 33.24
CA ALA A 853 16.92 19.75 33.09
C ALA A 853 16.72 20.83 32.02
N GLU A 854 17.66 21.78 31.87
CA GLU A 854 17.58 22.80 30.82
C GLU A 854 17.73 22.19 29.42
N ALA A 855 18.62 21.20 29.28
CA ALA A 855 18.75 20.44 28.04
C ALA A 855 17.48 19.67 27.68
N VAL A 856 16.82 19.03 28.66
CA VAL A 856 15.55 18.32 28.46
C VAL A 856 14.43 19.28 28.03
N ASP A 857 14.31 20.44 28.68
CA ASP A 857 13.32 21.46 28.33
C ASP A 857 13.53 21.97 26.90
N ALA A 858 14.77 22.23 26.50
CA ALA A 858 15.10 22.63 25.13
C ALA A 858 14.77 21.53 24.10
N MET A 859 15.11 20.27 24.40
CA MET A 859 14.81 19.14 23.52
C MET A 859 13.30 18.93 23.35
N LEU A 860 12.51 19.05 24.42
CA LEU A 860 11.06 18.92 24.37
C LEU A 860 10.43 20.07 23.59
N ALA A 861 10.84 21.31 23.84
CA ALA A 861 10.34 22.47 23.11
C ALA A 861 10.62 22.36 21.59
N ASP A 862 11.84 21.97 21.22
CA ASP A 862 12.21 21.75 19.81
C ASP A 862 11.41 20.61 19.18
N PHE A 863 11.15 19.54 19.94
CA PHE A 863 10.29 18.45 19.47
C PHE A 863 8.85 18.91 19.28
N LEU A 864 8.23 19.59 20.23
CA LEU A 864 6.83 19.99 20.17
C LEU A 864 6.57 21.01 19.04
N GLU A 865 7.49 21.94 18.80
CA GLU A 865 7.39 22.89 17.69
C GLU A 865 7.55 22.19 16.32
N ASP A 866 8.45 21.21 16.21
CA ASP A 866 8.59 20.37 14.99
C ASP A 866 7.38 19.44 14.79
N TYR A 867 6.86 18.87 15.89
CA TYR A 867 5.75 17.93 15.84
C TYR A 867 4.41 18.60 15.56
N PHE A 868 4.22 19.83 16.07
CA PHE A 868 3.02 20.64 15.90
C PHE A 868 3.39 22.04 15.38
N PRO A 869 3.80 22.18 14.11
CA PRO A 869 4.40 23.42 13.59
C PRO A 869 3.41 24.55 13.31
N LEU A 870 2.10 24.29 13.42
CA LEU A 870 1.05 25.22 13.02
C LEU A 870 0.27 25.67 14.26
N ALA A 871 0.45 26.94 14.62
CA ALA A 871 -0.20 27.55 15.78
C ALA A 871 -1.72 27.49 15.66
N ALA A 872 -2.40 27.08 16.73
CA ALA A 872 -3.85 27.06 16.75
C ALA A 872 -4.41 28.50 16.71
N PRO A 873 -5.63 28.71 16.18
CA PRO A 873 -6.11 30.06 15.95
C PRO A 873 -6.36 30.86 17.23
N TRP A 874 -6.42 30.22 18.39
CA TRP A 874 -6.55 30.81 19.73
C TRP A 874 -5.22 31.15 20.42
N GLU A 875 -4.09 31.01 19.72
CA GLU A 875 -2.79 31.46 20.21
C GLU A 875 -2.56 32.95 19.87
N LEU A 876 -1.88 33.68 20.77
CA LEU A 876 -1.39 35.03 20.53
C LEU A 876 -0.24 35.02 19.51
N THR A 877 -0.26 35.97 18.56
CA THR A 877 0.78 36.11 17.53
C THR A 877 2.14 36.44 18.15
N GLY A 878 3.20 35.70 17.78
CA GLY A 878 4.57 35.96 18.24
C GLY A 878 5.00 35.20 19.51
N THR A 879 4.21 34.24 19.98
CA THR A 879 4.51 33.37 21.13
C THR A 879 5.43 32.20 20.81
N GLY A 880 5.90 32.06 19.57
CA GLY A 880 6.95 31.09 19.20
C GLY A 880 8.36 31.66 19.47
N ARG A 881 9.35 30.79 19.74
CA ARG A 881 10.74 31.22 19.89
C ARG A 881 11.20 32.00 18.63
N PRO A 882 11.84 33.16 18.76
CA PRO A 882 12.41 33.87 17.63
C PRO A 882 13.64 33.12 17.12
N GLY A 883 13.49 32.30 16.08
CA GLY A 883 14.65 31.76 15.36
C GLY A 883 14.47 30.37 14.76
N ARG A 884 13.91 30.32 13.55
CA ARG A 884 14.32 29.51 12.39
C ARG A 884 13.27 29.74 11.30
N ARG A 885 13.56 30.70 10.41
CA ARG A 885 12.86 30.86 9.13
C ARG A 885 13.48 29.95 8.08
#